data_AF-A0A1X1B363-F1
#
_entry.id   AF-A0A1X1B363-F1
#
_cell.length_a   1.000
_cell.length_b   1.000
_cell.length_c   1.000
_cell.angle_alpha   90.00
_cell.angle_beta   90.00
_cell.angle_gamma   90.00
#
_symmetry.space_group_name_H-M   'P 1'
#
loop_
_entity.id
_entity.type
_entity.pdbx_description
1 polymer ?
#
loop_
_entity_poly.entity_id
_entity_poly.type
_entity_poly.pdbx_seq_one_letter_code
_entity_poly.pdbx_strand_id
1 'polypeptide(L)'
;MLVALLGVLAVVFAIGSAPLADAAPGDGESETGEFLNISLDAIDPSTVTTTSPGTVTARGTLTNVGDRPVRNIAMRLQRAPEVTTSAGLGDSLSADANSFEVVGEFQDISEQLAPGKTVPFTLRINLSDNSSGDPSLQIDSPGVYPILINVNGTPDYGVPARLDDSRTLLPVTGLPPDRDRAQAQATDQGTDPATAPIGGDGSVPPDTSSPVGLTMLWPIAAPASLAPGVTGGGDETVRLMDNGLQQSISPGGRLDHLLTAMEQVHADDPDSQLSRSLCLAVDPDLLVSVQAMTEPYLVSTDPGDPTGPAREGTGTPQAIAFLDRLSALAGQTCVVATSFAHVDTAALAQVADKDLSEVGLRAPADIVDTILGVKSVRGLAIPASGVLDDAGADLVRDTGSKGAVVAASGVANTSPTSPDGLYPLGADLAAQTYDPALASALAAVGTTPHSAQVTPNAQRAGWVRGSEQARRQTAIASLMFSALAPSVSGATPQATRQQSTPPPEDPIADRIGRGEVLIAPPTWSATPEDTKAVLSAMTMLLGSDLAVPRPLPDIAAELATASSTPTGAGLVAPRTVQVVGPSPQAIAAVRTSGAQISELQDSMTKRADVPITPAAYMAPLREDLLRAMASVAPQDQHAAGHAATMRTSAVSITVASIRDGVGILDPGGRFTLASERSPLLLVIRSDLPVAMRVRLNIAVPDGMTVGDLGVIEIPPNGTRQIQVPTRADRSRSMTVAIGLVTANGVPLGDPINLSVHSNAYGKPLFIITICAGVLLVFLAGRRLWHRFRGEPDPADLDRPEPDERDRLMADSRALHSPPERSGHHPDGGHR
;
A
#
# COMPACT_ATOMS: atom_id res chain seq x y z
N MET A 1 -32.29 -46.95 56.77
CA MET A 1 -33.64 -46.36 56.89
C MET A 1 -33.82 -45.46 55.68
N LEU A 2 -34.74 -45.82 54.77
CA LEU A 2 -35.96 -45.07 54.41
C LEU A 2 -35.67 -43.67 53.78
N VAL A 3 -35.96 -43.41 52.48
CA VAL A 3 -37.31 -43.15 51.87
C VAL A 3 -37.86 -41.78 52.35
N ALA A 4 -38.39 -40.81 51.58
CA ALA A 4 -38.81 -40.58 50.17
C ALA A 4 -39.00 -39.02 49.97
N LEU A 5 -39.35 -38.39 48.83
CA LEU A 5 -39.30 -38.58 47.35
C LEU A 5 -39.86 -37.27 46.69
N LEU A 6 -39.73 -37.08 45.36
CA LEU A 6 -40.37 -36.04 44.48
C LEU A 6 -39.80 -34.61 44.54
N GLY A 7 -39.80 -33.82 43.45
CA GLY A 7 -40.43 -34.01 42.14
C GLY A 7 -39.66 -33.41 40.94
N VAL A 8 -40.15 -33.69 39.73
CA VAL A 8 -39.44 -33.55 38.43
C VAL A 8 -39.99 -32.40 37.58
N LEU A 9 -39.11 -31.64 36.91
CA LEU A 9 -39.32 -31.25 35.51
C LEU A 9 -37.98 -30.98 34.80
N ALA A 10 -37.86 -31.43 33.54
CA ALA A 10 -36.70 -31.23 32.67
C ALA A 10 -36.86 -29.98 31.79
N VAL A 11 -35.77 -29.53 31.12
CA VAL A 11 -35.71 -29.25 29.65
C VAL A 11 -34.38 -28.56 29.24
N VAL A 12 -33.89 -28.93 28.04
CA VAL A 12 -32.78 -28.37 27.22
C VAL A 12 -31.33 -28.47 27.75
N PHE A 13 -30.58 -29.33 27.06
CA PHE A 13 -29.12 -29.25 26.87
C PHE A 13 -28.84 -28.25 25.73
N ALA A 14 -27.92 -27.31 25.93
CA ALA A 14 -27.31 -26.54 24.84
C ALA A 14 -25.81 -26.39 25.14
N ILE A 15 -24.98 -27.13 24.40
CA ILE A 15 -23.52 -27.04 24.51
C ILE A 15 -23.07 -25.93 23.55
N GLY A 16 -22.73 -24.77 24.09
CA GLY A 16 -22.08 -23.69 23.35
C GLY A 16 -20.56 -23.81 23.47
N SER A 17 -19.89 -24.08 22.35
CA SER A 17 -18.42 -24.13 22.27
C SER A 17 -17.84 -22.72 22.36
N ALA A 18 -17.06 -22.42 23.41
CA ALA A 18 -16.20 -21.23 23.45
C ALA A 18 -14.77 -21.62 23.05
N PRO A 19 -14.04 -20.81 22.26
CA PRO A 19 -12.63 -21.05 21.99
C PRO A 19 -11.78 -20.79 23.24
N LEU A 20 -10.80 -21.65 23.47
CA LEU A 20 -9.84 -21.53 24.57
C LEU A 20 -8.85 -20.39 24.29
N ALA A 21 -8.86 -19.36 25.13
CA ALA A 21 -7.73 -18.45 25.26
C ALA A 21 -6.72 -19.07 26.24
N ASP A 22 -5.59 -19.54 25.73
CA ASP A 22 -4.51 -20.11 26.53
C ASP A 22 -3.46 -19.04 26.81
N ALA A 23 -3.62 -18.34 27.94
CA ALA A 23 -2.66 -17.33 28.42
C ALA A 23 -1.86 -17.94 29.58
N ALA A 24 -0.57 -18.17 29.37
CA ALA A 24 0.33 -18.62 30.41
C ALA A 24 0.52 -17.52 31.48
N PRO A 25 0.63 -17.87 32.78
CA PRO A 25 0.84 -16.89 33.83
C PRO A 25 2.30 -16.39 33.80
N GLY A 26 2.48 -15.17 33.30
CA GLY A 26 3.68 -14.36 33.59
C GLY A 26 3.53 -13.70 34.96
N ASP A 27 4.62 -13.62 35.73
CA ASP A 27 4.61 -13.03 37.07
C ASP A 27 4.16 -11.56 37.02
N GLY A 28 3.11 -11.26 37.78
CA GLY A 28 2.47 -9.94 37.77
C GLY A 28 3.27 -8.89 38.53
N GLU A 29 3.97 -8.04 37.80
CA GLU A 29 4.27 -6.69 38.25
C GLU A 29 2.94 -5.91 38.31
N SER A 30 2.51 -5.56 39.52
CA SER A 30 1.15 -5.04 39.77
C SER A 30 0.81 -3.83 38.91
N GLU A 31 -0.27 -3.90 38.14
CA GLU A 31 -0.86 -2.76 37.44
C GLU A 31 -1.13 -1.62 38.43
N THR A 32 -0.35 -0.55 38.37
CA THR A 32 -0.74 0.73 38.95
C THR A 32 -1.82 1.33 38.06
N GLY A 33 -3.07 0.96 38.33
CA GLY A 33 -4.22 1.41 37.56
C GLY A 33 -4.27 2.94 37.44
N GLU A 34 -4.51 3.43 36.22
CA GLU A 34 -4.71 4.83 35.92
C GLU A 34 -5.94 5.34 36.68
N PHE A 35 -5.77 6.32 37.58
CA PHE A 35 -6.86 6.80 38.43
C PHE A 35 -7.57 8.03 37.87
N LEU A 36 -6.80 8.94 37.27
CA LEU A 36 -7.29 10.19 36.67
C LEU A 36 -6.77 10.28 35.23
N ASN A 37 -7.51 10.99 34.38
CA ASN A 37 -7.10 11.33 33.02
C ASN A 37 -7.45 12.81 32.74
N ILE A 38 -6.45 13.57 32.30
CA ILE A 38 -6.55 14.99 31.92
C ILE A 38 -6.79 15.12 30.42
N SER A 39 -8.01 15.54 30.04
CA SER A 39 -8.26 16.10 28.71
C SER A 39 -8.01 17.61 28.72
N LEU A 40 -7.01 18.07 27.97
CA LEU A 40 -6.88 19.48 27.64
C LEU A 40 -7.92 19.84 26.57
N ASP A 41 -8.66 20.93 26.76
CA ASP A 41 -9.68 21.41 25.80
C ASP A 41 -9.24 22.73 25.13
N ALA A 42 -8.43 23.56 25.81
CA ALA A 42 -7.80 24.75 25.24
C ALA A 42 -6.56 25.20 26.04
N ILE A 43 -5.59 25.81 25.35
CA ILE A 43 -4.58 26.69 25.96
C ILE A 43 -4.70 28.06 25.28
N ASP A 44 -4.70 29.13 26.08
CA ASP A 44 -4.98 30.49 25.63
C ASP A 44 -3.91 31.46 26.18
N PRO A 45 -3.14 32.15 25.31
CA PRO A 45 -3.14 32.02 23.86
C PRO A 45 -2.54 30.68 23.39
N SER A 46 -2.96 30.17 22.23
CA SER A 46 -2.36 28.99 21.58
C SER A 46 -1.01 29.29 20.92
N THR A 47 -0.75 30.57 20.65
CA THR A 47 0.56 31.09 20.23
C THR A 47 0.74 32.44 20.88
N VAL A 48 1.81 32.63 21.64
CA VAL A 48 2.10 33.92 22.28
C VAL A 48 2.71 34.86 21.24
N THR A 49 2.16 36.07 21.17
CA THR A 49 2.56 37.16 20.27
C THR A 49 2.76 38.45 21.07
N THR A 50 3.30 39.49 20.43
CA THR A 50 3.33 40.86 20.98
C THR A 50 1.95 41.46 21.26
N THR A 51 0.86 40.88 20.78
CA THR A 51 -0.53 41.33 21.02
C THR A 51 -1.30 40.44 22.01
N SER A 52 -0.66 39.39 22.53
CA SER A 52 -1.27 38.44 23.46
C SER A 52 -1.43 38.98 24.89
N PRO A 53 -2.24 38.36 25.75
CA PRO A 53 -2.19 38.63 27.19
C PRO A 53 -0.86 38.17 27.80
N GLY A 54 -0.35 38.87 28.81
CA GLY A 54 0.84 38.46 29.59
C GLY A 54 0.63 37.23 30.50
N THR A 55 -0.36 36.39 30.21
CA THR A 55 -0.78 35.25 31.03
C THR A 55 -1.20 34.09 30.14
N VAL A 56 -0.85 32.87 30.51
CA VAL A 56 -1.32 31.65 29.85
C VAL A 56 -2.44 31.04 30.68
N THR A 57 -3.52 30.61 30.01
CA THR A 57 -4.68 29.96 30.64
C THR A 57 -4.94 28.61 29.98
N ALA A 58 -4.74 27.51 30.72
CA ALA A 58 -5.11 26.16 30.28
C ALA A 58 -6.50 25.78 30.83
N ARG A 59 -7.34 25.20 29.98
CA ARG A 59 -8.71 24.78 30.30
C ARG A 59 -8.95 23.37 29.81
N GLY A 60 -9.64 22.56 30.59
CA GLY A 60 -9.87 21.17 30.24
C GLY A 60 -10.85 20.47 31.17
N THR A 61 -10.93 19.15 31.00
CA THR A 61 -11.72 18.26 31.85
C THR A 61 -10.84 17.19 32.47
N LEU A 62 -11.07 16.92 33.75
CA LEU A 62 -10.40 15.89 34.53
C LEU A 62 -11.42 14.79 34.84
N THR A 63 -11.14 13.55 34.43
CA THR A 63 -12.03 12.40 34.64
C THR A 63 -11.38 11.37 35.56
N ASN A 64 -12.12 10.85 36.54
CA ASN A 64 -11.71 9.65 37.28
C ASN A 64 -12.04 8.41 36.45
N VAL A 65 -11.00 7.80 35.87
CA VAL A 65 -11.08 6.58 35.05
C VAL A 65 -10.81 5.30 35.85
N GLY A 66 -10.40 5.45 37.12
CA GLY A 66 -10.11 4.34 38.02
C GLY A 66 -11.36 3.70 38.66
N ASP A 67 -11.11 2.68 39.49
CA ASP A 67 -12.12 1.85 40.15
C ASP A 67 -12.69 2.45 41.45
N ARG A 68 -12.08 3.53 41.97
CA ARG A 68 -12.36 4.09 43.31
C ARG A 68 -12.35 5.62 43.35
N PRO A 69 -12.97 6.25 44.37
CA PRO A 69 -12.91 7.71 44.51
C PRO A 69 -11.48 8.21 44.73
N VAL A 70 -11.20 9.42 44.24
CA VAL A 70 -9.95 10.15 44.47
C VAL A 70 -10.28 11.43 45.24
N ARG A 71 -9.47 11.78 46.24
CA ARG A 71 -9.64 12.94 47.13
C ARG A 71 -8.50 13.94 47.00
N ASN A 72 -8.73 15.17 47.48
CA ASN A 72 -7.73 16.25 47.56
C ASN A 72 -7.05 16.48 46.20
N ILE A 73 -7.86 16.72 45.17
CA ILE A 73 -7.41 16.83 43.79
C ILE A 73 -6.97 18.26 43.53
N ALA A 74 -5.68 18.44 43.28
CA ALA A 74 -5.08 19.73 42.97
C ALA A 74 -4.24 19.64 41.69
N MET A 75 -4.29 20.70 40.88
CA MET A 75 -3.60 20.77 39.59
C MET A 75 -2.71 22.01 39.47
N ARG A 76 -1.65 21.93 38.66
CA ARG A 76 -0.77 23.06 38.36
C ARG A 76 -0.21 23.01 36.95
N LEU A 77 0.25 24.17 36.47
CA LEU A 77 1.09 24.29 35.28
C LEU A 77 2.57 24.22 35.65
N GLN A 78 3.38 23.63 34.78
CA GLN A 78 4.84 23.57 34.87
C GLN A 78 5.45 23.79 33.48
N ARG A 79 6.71 24.25 33.43
CA ARG A 79 7.46 24.48 32.18
C ARG A 79 8.85 23.80 32.27
N ALA A 80 9.28 23.16 31.18
CA ALA A 80 10.66 22.70 30.98
C ALA A 80 11.49 23.77 30.23
N PRO A 81 12.83 23.64 30.15
CA PRO A 81 13.67 24.52 29.33
C PRO A 81 13.18 24.66 27.88
N GLU A 82 13.58 25.76 27.22
CA GLU A 82 13.27 26.01 25.81
C GLU A 82 13.78 24.86 24.91
N VAL A 83 12.97 24.47 23.93
CA VAL A 83 13.41 23.52 22.90
C VAL A 83 14.38 24.23 21.96
N THR A 84 15.59 23.72 21.85
CA THR A 84 16.68 24.29 21.05
C THR A 84 17.13 23.39 19.89
N THR A 85 16.53 22.20 19.75
CA THR A 85 16.82 21.21 18.71
C THR A 85 15.53 20.55 18.22
N SER A 86 15.50 20.11 16.96
CA SER A 86 14.39 19.37 16.35
C SER A 86 14.02 18.13 17.17
N ALA A 87 15.03 17.32 17.54
CA ALA A 87 14.83 16.15 18.38
C ALA A 87 14.23 16.50 19.76
N GLY A 88 14.58 17.67 20.31
CA GLY A 88 14.09 18.18 21.58
C GLY A 88 12.57 18.38 21.63
N LEU A 89 11.90 18.61 20.48
CA LEU A 89 10.44 18.67 20.40
C LEU A 89 9.83 17.35 20.90
N GLY A 90 10.30 16.21 20.38
CA GLY A 90 9.82 14.89 20.77
C GLY A 90 10.38 14.41 22.12
N ASP A 91 11.63 14.72 22.44
CA ASP A 91 12.24 14.33 23.72
C ASP A 91 11.53 14.99 24.90
N SER A 92 11.11 16.26 24.77
CA SER A 92 10.37 16.97 25.82
C SER A 92 9.00 16.35 26.12
N LEU A 93 8.33 15.77 25.11
CA LEU A 93 7.06 15.05 25.27
C LEU A 93 7.26 13.69 25.94
N SER A 94 8.41 13.03 25.74
CA SER A 94 8.79 11.76 26.39
C SER A 94 9.53 11.93 27.73
N ALA A 95 9.91 13.14 28.14
CA ALA A 95 10.77 13.42 29.29
C ALA A 95 10.20 12.94 30.65
N ASP A 96 11.05 12.85 31.68
CA ASP A 96 10.54 12.68 33.04
C ASP A 96 9.87 13.99 33.54
N ALA A 97 8.78 13.90 34.30
CA ALA A 97 8.06 15.10 34.75
C ALA A 97 8.89 16.01 35.68
N ASN A 98 9.98 15.51 36.26
CA ASN A 98 10.91 16.32 37.05
C ASN A 98 11.77 17.27 36.19
N SER A 99 11.83 17.11 34.85
CA SER A 99 12.49 18.08 33.96
C SER A 99 11.69 19.37 33.75
N PHE A 100 10.46 19.44 34.26
CA PHE A 100 9.60 20.63 34.23
C PHE A 100 9.82 21.43 35.53
N GLU A 101 11.03 21.97 35.66
CA GLU A 101 11.58 22.58 36.88
C GLU A 101 10.89 23.89 37.28
N VAL A 102 10.37 24.65 36.31
CA VAL A 102 9.59 25.87 36.61
C VAL A 102 8.16 25.46 36.94
N VAL A 103 7.72 25.75 38.16
CA VAL A 103 6.45 25.26 38.71
C VAL A 103 5.53 26.39 39.14
N GLY A 104 4.27 26.33 38.70
CA GLY A 104 3.19 27.13 39.26
C GLY A 104 2.72 26.59 40.61
N GLU A 105 1.89 27.39 41.28
CA GLU A 105 1.15 26.96 42.47
C GLU A 105 0.09 25.90 42.13
N PHE A 106 -0.16 25.01 43.10
CA PHE A 106 -1.28 24.06 43.04
C PHE A 106 -2.61 24.77 43.31
N GLN A 107 -3.58 24.53 42.44
CA GLN A 107 -4.95 25.03 42.55
C GLN A 107 -5.85 23.84 42.90
N ASP A 108 -6.64 23.96 43.98
CA ASP A 108 -7.59 22.94 44.38
C ASP A 108 -8.74 22.86 43.35
N ILE A 109 -8.91 21.68 42.75
CA ILE A 109 -9.92 21.44 41.71
C ILE A 109 -11.15 20.73 42.28
N SER A 110 -10.94 19.76 43.19
CA SER A 110 -12.05 19.03 43.82
C SER A 110 -11.63 18.34 45.12
N GLU A 111 -12.48 18.42 46.14
CA GLU A 111 -12.30 17.64 47.38
C GLU A 111 -12.41 16.13 47.13
N GLN A 112 -13.29 15.69 46.23
CA GLN A 112 -13.52 14.28 45.90
C GLN A 112 -14.15 14.10 44.51
N LEU A 113 -13.56 13.22 43.69
CA LEU A 113 -14.10 12.78 42.39
C LEU A 113 -14.35 11.26 42.41
N ALA A 114 -15.61 10.86 42.23
CA ALA A 114 -16.02 9.44 42.18
C ALA A 114 -15.71 8.79 40.82
N PRO A 115 -15.62 7.44 40.73
CA PRO A 115 -15.39 6.73 39.46
C PRO A 115 -16.36 7.13 38.34
N GLY A 116 -15.82 7.32 37.14
CA GLY A 116 -16.58 7.74 35.96
C GLY A 116 -17.20 9.15 36.07
N LYS A 117 -16.71 9.99 36.98
CA LYS A 117 -17.10 11.41 37.07
C LYS A 117 -16.00 12.32 36.54
N THR A 118 -16.44 13.45 36.00
CA THR A 118 -15.61 14.45 35.35
C THR A 118 -15.85 15.81 36.01
N VAL A 119 -14.79 16.61 36.13
CA VAL A 119 -14.83 18.00 36.63
C VAL A 119 -14.05 18.90 35.66
N PRO A 120 -14.55 20.08 35.27
CA PRO A 120 -13.78 21.04 34.47
C PRO A 120 -12.70 21.72 35.33
N PHE A 121 -11.57 22.06 34.74
CA PHE A 121 -10.51 22.86 35.37
C PHE A 121 -10.17 24.11 34.56
N THR A 122 -9.58 25.09 35.21
CA THR A 122 -8.99 26.29 34.58
C THR A 122 -7.78 26.68 35.39
N LEU A 123 -6.59 26.60 34.78
CA LEU A 123 -5.32 26.97 35.37
C LEU A 123 -4.80 28.22 34.67
N ARG A 124 -4.44 29.25 35.43
CA ARG A 124 -3.89 30.51 34.91
C ARG A 124 -2.57 30.83 35.59
N ILE A 125 -1.60 31.28 34.80
CA ILE A 125 -0.24 31.61 35.26
C ILE A 125 0.31 32.81 34.45
N ASN A 126 1.20 33.59 35.07
CA ASN A 126 1.89 34.70 34.37
C ASN A 126 2.92 34.13 33.38
N LEU A 127 3.12 34.82 32.26
CA LEU A 127 4.05 34.37 31.22
C LEU A 127 5.52 34.64 31.63
N SER A 128 5.83 35.90 31.93
CA SER A 128 7.12 36.35 32.46
C SER A 128 7.03 36.54 33.98
N ASP A 129 8.19 36.60 34.65
CA ASP A 129 8.28 36.99 36.05
C ASP A 129 7.77 38.43 36.27
N ASN A 130 7.28 38.69 37.48
CA ASN A 130 6.70 39.97 37.86
C ASN A 130 7.25 40.49 39.19
N SER A 131 7.11 41.79 39.41
CA SER A 131 7.52 42.49 40.64
C SER A 131 6.67 42.16 41.88
N SER A 132 5.53 41.46 41.75
CA SER A 132 4.78 40.91 42.90
C SER A 132 5.37 39.60 43.43
N GLY A 133 6.19 38.89 42.65
CA GLY A 133 6.76 37.60 43.03
C GLY A 133 5.77 36.44 42.93
N ASP A 134 4.69 36.59 42.16
CA ASP A 134 3.74 35.50 41.90
C ASP A 134 4.40 34.44 40.98
N PRO A 135 4.04 33.16 41.08
CA PRO A 135 4.55 32.13 40.17
C PRO A 135 4.28 32.48 38.70
N SER A 136 5.32 32.33 37.87
CA SER A 136 5.27 32.56 36.43
C SER A 136 5.79 31.34 35.67
N LEU A 137 5.62 31.33 34.34
CA LEU A 137 6.30 30.37 33.46
C LEU A 137 7.76 30.72 33.21
N GLN A 138 8.26 31.89 33.64
CA GLN A 138 9.63 32.34 33.42
C GLN A 138 10.03 32.30 31.93
N ILE A 139 9.15 32.83 31.07
CA ILE A 139 9.38 33.00 29.64
C ILE A 139 9.75 34.45 29.37
N ASP A 140 10.97 34.69 28.91
CA ASP A 140 11.58 36.01 28.67
C ASP A 140 12.18 36.19 27.26
N SER A 141 12.18 35.15 26.42
CA SER A 141 12.43 35.22 24.96
C SER A 141 11.35 34.52 24.12
N PRO A 142 11.22 34.88 22.83
CA PRO A 142 10.60 34.03 21.81
C PRO A 142 11.26 32.64 21.78
N GLY A 143 10.51 31.60 21.40
CA GLY A 143 10.96 30.21 21.40
C GLY A 143 9.81 29.20 21.50
N VAL A 144 10.12 27.90 21.63
CA VAL A 144 9.13 26.84 21.86
C VAL A 144 9.36 26.22 23.24
N TYR A 145 8.33 26.26 24.09
CA TYR A 145 8.44 25.87 25.49
C TYR A 145 7.55 24.67 25.83
N PRO A 146 8.09 23.56 26.37
CA PRO A 146 7.27 22.44 26.82
C PRO A 146 6.50 22.80 28.08
N ILE A 147 5.18 22.57 28.04
CA ILE A 147 4.24 22.81 29.13
C ILE A 147 3.70 21.47 29.63
N LEU A 148 3.66 21.30 30.95
CA LEU A 148 3.07 20.14 31.62
C LEU A 148 1.96 20.61 32.58
N ILE A 149 0.81 19.95 32.47
CA ILE A 149 -0.32 20.06 33.40
C ILE A 149 -0.27 18.84 34.30
N ASN A 150 -0.03 19.06 35.59
CA ASN A 150 0.13 18.02 36.59
C ASN A 150 -1.14 17.90 37.42
N VAL A 151 -1.64 16.67 37.67
CA VAL A 151 -2.67 16.42 38.69
C VAL A 151 -2.13 15.52 39.81
N ASN A 152 -2.23 16.04 41.04
CA ASN A 152 -2.02 15.29 42.26
C ASN A 152 -3.38 14.93 42.88
N GLY A 153 -3.43 13.78 43.56
CA GLY A 153 -4.60 13.37 44.33
C GLY A 153 -4.31 12.18 45.24
N THR A 154 -5.29 11.78 46.04
CA THR A 154 -5.22 10.62 46.94
C THR A 154 -6.35 9.64 46.61
N PRO A 155 -6.10 8.53 45.91
CA PRO A 155 -7.09 7.47 45.72
C PRO A 155 -7.52 6.90 47.08
N ASP A 156 -8.78 6.48 47.23
CA ASP A 156 -9.24 5.82 48.46
C ASP A 156 -8.39 4.56 48.72
N TYR A 157 -7.95 4.38 49.98
CA TYR A 157 -6.96 3.39 50.43
C TYR A 157 -5.53 3.54 49.85
N GLY A 158 -5.24 4.62 49.12
CA GLY A 158 -3.92 4.99 48.64
C GLY A 158 -3.23 6.08 49.49
N VAL A 159 -2.14 6.62 48.94
CA VAL A 159 -1.39 7.78 49.48
C VAL A 159 -1.43 8.94 48.47
N PRO A 160 -1.17 10.19 48.87
CA PRO A 160 -1.06 11.31 47.93
C PRO A 160 0.05 11.06 46.91
N ALA A 161 -0.27 11.19 45.62
CA ALA A 161 0.67 10.99 44.51
C ALA A 161 0.30 11.87 43.30
N ARG A 162 1.21 11.98 42.32
CA ARG A 162 0.84 12.37 40.94
C ARG A 162 0.03 11.22 40.35
N LEU A 163 -1.13 11.52 39.80
CA LEU A 163 -2.04 10.51 39.25
C LEU A 163 -2.13 10.55 37.72
N ASP A 164 -1.82 11.70 37.10
CA ASP A 164 -1.69 11.87 35.65
C ASP A 164 -0.87 13.14 35.32
N ASP A 165 -0.38 13.25 34.07
CA ASP A 165 0.15 14.48 33.48
C ASP A 165 -0.16 14.62 31.98
N SER A 166 -0.65 15.80 31.60
CA SER A 166 -0.88 16.17 30.20
C SER A 166 0.20 17.12 29.72
N ARG A 167 0.72 16.91 28.51
CA ARG A 167 1.89 17.63 27.96
C ARG A 167 1.58 18.24 26.61
N THR A 168 2.11 19.43 26.38
CA THR A 168 2.02 20.10 25.09
C THR A 168 3.16 21.11 24.92
N LEU A 169 3.25 21.74 23.77
CA LEU A 169 4.25 22.76 23.46
C LEU A 169 3.58 24.13 23.26
N LEU A 170 4.14 25.18 23.86
CA LEU A 170 3.70 26.56 23.68
C LEU A 170 4.69 27.31 22.78
N PRO A 171 4.29 27.70 21.55
CA PRO A 171 5.09 28.56 20.72
C PRO A 171 4.93 30.02 21.14
N VAL A 172 6.06 30.72 21.21
CA VAL A 172 6.16 32.13 21.58
C VAL A 172 6.86 32.83 20.42
N THR A 173 6.09 33.44 19.52
CA THR A 173 6.64 34.18 18.37
C THR A 173 7.12 35.56 18.78
N GLY A 174 6.47 36.16 19.78
CA GLY A 174 6.89 37.41 20.41
C GLY A 174 6.28 37.53 21.79
N LEU A 175 6.86 38.39 22.63
CA LEU A 175 6.36 38.65 23.97
C LEU A 175 5.48 39.91 24.02
N PRO A 176 4.37 39.86 24.75
CA PRO A 176 3.50 41.01 24.93
C PRO A 176 4.14 42.10 25.82
N PRO A 177 3.58 43.32 25.85
CA PRO A 177 4.07 44.42 26.67
C PRO A 177 4.19 44.03 28.14
N ASP A 178 5.31 44.37 28.75
CA ASP A 178 5.64 44.03 30.13
C ASP A 178 6.31 45.22 30.83
N ARG A 179 5.75 45.63 31.97
CA ARG A 179 6.20 46.84 32.67
C ARG A 179 7.55 46.67 33.33
N ASP A 180 7.88 45.48 33.80
CA ASP A 180 9.12 45.24 34.55
C ASP A 180 10.29 45.07 33.56
N ARG A 181 10.03 44.43 32.41
CA ARG A 181 10.94 44.41 31.24
C ARG A 181 11.20 45.82 30.69
N ALA A 182 10.16 46.64 30.53
CA ALA A 182 10.29 48.03 30.07
C ALA A 182 11.13 48.89 31.04
N GLN A 183 10.94 48.70 32.36
CA GLN A 183 11.73 49.39 33.38
C GLN A 183 13.20 48.94 33.37
N ALA A 184 13.45 47.64 33.27
CA ALA A 184 14.82 47.09 33.18
C ALA A 184 15.59 47.68 31.99
N GLN A 185 14.98 47.69 30.80
CA GLN A 185 15.55 48.30 29.60
C GLN A 185 15.82 49.81 29.77
N ALA A 186 14.89 50.55 30.40
CA ALA A 186 15.07 51.99 30.65
C ALA A 186 16.24 52.30 31.61
N THR A 187 16.61 51.35 32.47
CA THR A 187 17.80 51.46 33.35
C THR A 187 19.10 51.02 32.69
N ASP A 188 19.06 50.17 31.66
CA ASP A 188 20.25 49.61 31.01
C ASP A 188 20.72 50.46 29.81
N GLN A 189 21.29 51.63 30.11
CA GLN A 189 21.81 52.57 29.10
C GLN A 189 23.17 52.13 28.49
N GLY A 190 23.63 50.89 28.73
CA GLY A 190 25.00 50.45 28.47
C GLY A 190 25.22 49.51 27.27
N THR A 191 24.18 49.21 26.50
CA THR A 191 24.14 48.07 25.55
C THR A 191 24.36 48.44 24.07
N ASP A 192 24.72 47.42 23.28
CA ASP A 192 24.91 47.46 21.82
C ASP A 192 23.57 47.06 21.13
N PRO A 193 23.04 47.79 20.13
CA PRO A 193 21.71 47.55 19.52
C PRO A 193 21.52 46.21 18.77
N ALA A 194 22.37 45.21 18.98
CA ALA A 194 22.35 43.90 18.31
C ALA A 194 21.59 42.79 19.09
N THR A 195 21.23 43.00 20.36
CA THR A 195 20.32 42.11 21.10
C THR A 195 18.87 42.48 20.83
N ALA A 196 18.00 41.47 20.60
CA ALA A 196 16.61 41.58 20.15
C ALA A 196 15.89 42.86 20.64
N PRO A 197 15.34 43.69 19.74
CA PRO A 197 14.90 45.05 20.09
C PRO A 197 13.62 45.01 20.94
N ILE A 198 13.81 45.06 22.26
CA ILE A 198 12.72 45.22 23.23
C ILE A 198 12.03 46.57 22.94
N GLY A 199 10.71 46.54 22.75
CA GLY A 199 9.89 47.72 22.51
C GLY A 199 9.81 48.62 23.74
N GLY A 200 9.51 49.91 23.56
CA GLY A 200 9.44 50.87 24.67
C GLY A 200 8.34 50.60 25.71
N ASP A 201 7.48 49.61 25.48
CA ASP A 201 6.46 49.07 26.39
C ASP A 201 6.84 47.69 26.97
N GLY A 202 8.06 47.21 26.72
CA GLY A 202 8.58 45.93 27.18
C GLY A 202 8.14 44.72 26.35
N SER A 203 7.48 44.92 25.20
CA SER A 203 7.22 43.85 24.23
C SER A 203 8.52 43.37 23.56
N VAL A 204 8.55 42.12 23.07
CA VAL A 204 9.69 41.58 22.32
C VAL A 204 9.18 41.01 20.99
N PRO A 205 9.55 41.59 19.83
CA PRO A 205 9.10 41.09 18.53
C PRO A 205 9.81 39.78 18.13
N PRO A 206 9.25 39.02 17.17
CA PRO A 206 9.97 37.94 16.49
C PRO A 206 11.25 38.43 15.80
N ASP A 207 12.22 37.52 15.65
CA ASP A 207 13.37 37.72 14.76
C ASP A 207 13.00 37.27 13.34
N THR A 208 12.82 38.23 12.44
CA THR A 208 12.49 38.02 11.02
C THR A 208 13.70 38.16 10.09
N SER A 209 14.93 38.22 10.63
CA SER A 209 16.16 38.44 9.85
C SER A 209 16.50 37.29 8.89
N SER A 210 15.97 36.09 9.15
CA SER A 210 16.05 34.94 8.27
C SER A 210 14.73 34.15 8.34
N PRO A 211 13.79 34.34 7.39
CA PRO A 211 12.57 33.55 7.30
C PRO A 211 12.82 32.14 6.75
N VAL A 212 11.93 31.19 7.05
CA VAL A 212 11.92 29.86 6.42
C VAL A 212 11.20 29.84 5.07
N GLY A 213 11.74 29.12 4.08
CA GLY A 213 11.07 28.87 2.80
C GLY A 213 10.08 27.72 2.94
N LEU A 214 8.79 28.03 3.02
CA LEU A 214 7.74 27.11 3.47
C LEU A 214 6.96 26.45 2.33
N THR A 215 6.89 25.12 2.38
CA THR A 215 6.04 24.25 1.55
C THR A 215 5.25 23.28 2.42
N MET A 216 4.04 22.90 2.02
CA MET A 216 3.30 21.79 2.60
C MET A 216 2.73 20.86 1.52
N LEU A 217 3.00 19.57 1.67
CA LEU A 217 2.35 18.49 0.94
C LEU A 217 1.04 18.13 1.65
N TRP A 218 -0.09 18.48 1.02
CA TRP A 218 -1.42 18.22 1.55
C TRP A 218 -1.95 16.86 1.08
N PRO A 219 -2.07 15.84 1.95
CA PRO A 219 -2.33 14.47 1.53
C PRO A 219 -3.79 14.26 1.11
N ILE A 220 -3.99 13.82 -0.14
CA ILE A 220 -5.26 13.30 -0.67
C ILE A 220 -5.02 11.82 -0.99
N ALA A 221 -5.11 11.00 0.06
CA ALA A 221 -4.71 9.60 0.08
C ALA A 221 -5.59 8.77 1.04
N ALA A 222 -5.68 7.46 0.83
CA ALA A 222 -6.44 6.53 1.66
C ALA A 222 -5.81 5.13 1.68
N PRO A 223 -6.18 4.25 2.65
CA PRO A 223 -5.82 2.84 2.58
C PRO A 223 -6.40 2.15 1.34
N ALA A 224 -5.64 1.24 0.76
CA ALA A 224 -6.01 0.48 -0.43
C ALA A 224 -7.32 -0.31 -0.22
N SER A 225 -8.41 0.16 -0.85
CA SER A 225 -9.78 -0.26 -0.55
C SER A 225 -10.33 -1.33 -1.49
N LEU A 226 -9.74 -1.51 -2.67
CA LEU A 226 -10.16 -2.51 -3.67
C LEU A 226 -9.86 -3.94 -3.17
N ALA A 227 -10.81 -4.84 -3.37
CA ALA A 227 -10.64 -6.27 -3.10
C ALA A 227 -9.64 -6.91 -4.07
N PRO A 228 -8.70 -7.75 -3.60
CA PRO A 228 -7.61 -8.24 -4.43
C PRO A 228 -7.97 -9.44 -5.32
N GLY A 229 -7.12 -9.69 -6.31
CA GLY A 229 -7.17 -10.88 -7.17
C GLY A 229 -8.14 -10.76 -8.35
N VAL A 230 -8.65 -9.57 -8.65
CA VAL A 230 -9.53 -9.32 -9.80
C VAL A 230 -8.69 -9.03 -11.05
N THR A 231 -9.20 -9.35 -12.25
CA THR A 231 -8.57 -8.98 -13.53
C THR A 231 -9.27 -7.79 -14.18
N GLY A 232 -8.54 -7.00 -14.97
CA GLY A 232 -9.13 -5.85 -15.64
C GLY A 232 -10.14 -6.26 -16.71
N GLY A 233 -11.28 -5.58 -16.79
CA GLY A 233 -12.26 -5.72 -17.89
C GLY A 233 -12.86 -7.12 -18.10
N GLY A 234 -12.94 -7.94 -17.05
CA GLY A 234 -13.86 -9.07 -17.01
C GLY A 234 -15.30 -8.62 -16.71
N ASP A 235 -16.24 -9.56 -16.72
CA ASP A 235 -17.64 -9.32 -16.32
C ASP A 235 -17.82 -9.20 -14.78
N GLU A 236 -16.73 -9.25 -14.01
CA GLU A 236 -16.74 -9.14 -12.55
C GLU A 236 -16.97 -7.70 -12.11
N THR A 237 -18.05 -7.48 -11.36
CA THR A 237 -18.34 -6.19 -10.73
C THR A 237 -17.25 -5.83 -9.72
N VAL A 238 -16.72 -4.61 -9.82
CA VAL A 238 -15.72 -4.04 -8.88
C VAL A 238 -16.16 -4.27 -7.45
N ARG A 239 -15.21 -4.63 -6.59
CA ARG A 239 -15.47 -4.90 -5.17
C ARG A 239 -14.51 -4.13 -4.27
N LEU A 240 -15.04 -3.56 -3.19
CA LEU A 240 -14.28 -3.02 -2.06
C LEU A 240 -14.22 -4.02 -0.90
N MET A 241 -13.15 -3.96 -0.13
CA MET A 241 -12.97 -4.75 1.10
C MET A 241 -13.95 -4.31 2.21
N ASP A 242 -14.23 -3.01 2.31
CA ASP A 242 -15.15 -2.42 3.29
C ASP A 242 -15.76 -1.10 2.80
N ASN A 243 -16.54 -0.42 3.67
CA ASN A 243 -17.20 0.86 3.40
C ASN A 243 -16.38 2.09 3.85
N GLY A 244 -15.13 1.92 4.32
CA GLY A 244 -14.29 2.97 4.87
C GLY A 244 -14.00 4.09 3.86
N LEU A 245 -13.77 3.76 2.59
CA LEU A 245 -13.59 4.76 1.54
C LEU A 245 -14.85 5.59 1.31
N GLN A 246 -16.03 4.96 1.24
CA GLN A 246 -17.31 5.66 1.15
C GLN A 246 -17.52 6.60 2.35
N GLN A 247 -17.24 6.15 3.57
CA GLN A 247 -17.32 6.98 4.77
C GLN A 247 -16.32 8.15 4.72
N SER A 248 -15.12 7.92 4.19
CA SER A 248 -14.07 8.93 4.10
C SER A 248 -14.39 10.06 3.12
N ILE A 249 -15.06 9.78 1.99
CA ILE A 249 -15.43 10.78 0.96
C ILE A 249 -16.85 11.35 1.12
N SER A 250 -17.67 10.78 2.01
CA SER A 250 -19.00 11.32 2.32
C SER A 250 -18.90 12.62 3.13
N PRO A 251 -19.94 13.48 3.12
CA PRO A 251 -19.98 14.67 3.96
C PRO A 251 -19.71 14.38 5.44
N GLY A 252 -18.75 15.08 6.04
CA GLY A 252 -18.28 14.81 7.40
C GLY A 252 -17.17 13.76 7.51
N GLY A 253 -16.74 13.19 6.38
CA GLY A 253 -15.68 12.21 6.26
C GLY A 253 -14.27 12.83 6.24
N ARG A 254 -13.25 12.01 6.51
CA ARG A 254 -11.85 12.44 6.59
C ARG A 254 -11.34 13.10 5.30
N LEU A 255 -11.62 12.53 4.13
CA LEU A 255 -11.20 13.11 2.84
C LEU A 255 -12.07 14.30 2.44
N ASP A 256 -13.36 14.28 2.79
CA ASP A 256 -14.26 15.42 2.62
C ASP A 256 -13.76 16.64 3.42
N HIS A 257 -13.35 16.47 4.68
CA HIS A 257 -12.75 17.53 5.49
C HIS A 257 -11.42 18.04 4.92
N LEU A 258 -10.52 17.14 4.51
CA LEU A 258 -9.22 17.52 3.91
C LEU A 258 -9.39 18.28 2.59
N LEU A 259 -10.38 17.91 1.77
CA LEU A 259 -10.70 18.62 0.54
C LEU A 259 -11.36 19.98 0.82
N THR A 260 -12.33 20.01 1.73
CA THR A 260 -13.05 21.24 2.14
C THR A 260 -12.11 22.31 2.70
N ALA A 261 -11.08 21.92 3.47
CA ALA A 261 -10.09 22.86 3.99
C ALA A 261 -9.28 23.55 2.87
N MET A 262 -8.91 22.81 1.83
CA MET A 262 -8.20 23.36 0.66
C MET A 262 -9.10 24.21 -0.25
N GLU A 263 -10.36 23.79 -0.42
CA GLU A 263 -11.37 24.61 -1.11
C GLU A 263 -11.58 25.96 -0.42
N GLN A 264 -11.56 25.99 0.92
CA GLN A 264 -11.66 27.24 1.71
C GLN A 264 -10.45 28.15 1.50
N VAL A 265 -9.23 27.62 1.60
CA VAL A 265 -7.99 28.41 1.35
C VAL A 265 -8.01 29.03 -0.05
N HIS A 266 -8.39 28.25 -1.08
CA HIS A 266 -8.49 28.73 -2.45
C HIS A 266 -9.62 29.77 -2.65
N ALA A 267 -10.75 29.61 -1.94
CA ALA A 267 -11.88 30.54 -2.01
C ALA A 267 -11.63 31.87 -1.28
N ASP A 268 -10.82 31.85 -0.21
CA ASP A 268 -10.47 33.04 0.58
C ASP A 268 -9.49 33.96 -0.20
N ASP A 269 -8.37 33.42 -0.70
CA ASP A 269 -7.46 34.12 -1.61
C ASP A 269 -6.55 33.12 -2.39
N PRO A 270 -6.79 32.92 -3.71
CA PRO A 270 -6.03 31.97 -4.52
C PRO A 270 -4.58 32.42 -4.78
N ASP A 271 -4.30 33.73 -4.74
CA ASP A 271 -2.97 34.31 -4.97
C ASP A 271 -2.18 34.54 -3.66
N SER A 272 -2.74 34.13 -2.52
CA SER A 272 -2.15 34.34 -1.20
C SER A 272 -0.77 33.69 -1.05
N GLN A 273 -0.02 34.14 -0.06
CA GLN A 273 1.22 33.45 0.34
C GLN A 273 0.93 32.00 0.78
N LEU A 274 -0.19 31.75 1.48
CA LEU A 274 -0.59 30.41 1.92
C LEU A 274 -0.87 29.48 0.74
N SER A 275 -1.69 29.92 -0.22
CA SER A 275 -2.04 29.15 -1.42
C SER A 275 -0.81 28.75 -2.24
N ARG A 276 0.21 29.61 -2.31
CA ARG A 276 1.51 29.32 -2.97
C ARG A 276 2.42 28.36 -2.19
N SER A 277 2.22 28.22 -0.88
CA SER A 277 2.94 27.25 -0.04
C SER A 277 2.32 25.85 -0.05
N LEU A 278 1.14 25.64 -0.65
CA LEU A 278 0.42 24.36 -0.60
C LEU A 278 0.49 23.59 -1.93
N CYS A 279 0.66 22.27 -1.85
CA CYS A 279 0.54 21.38 -3.00
C CYS A 279 -0.20 20.09 -2.61
N LEU A 280 -1.21 19.70 -3.40
CA LEU A 280 -1.96 18.46 -3.20
C LEU A 280 -1.07 17.26 -3.53
N ALA A 281 -0.77 16.43 -2.53
CA ALA A 281 -0.09 15.15 -2.70
C ALA A 281 -1.13 14.05 -2.86
N VAL A 282 -1.39 13.65 -4.12
CA VAL A 282 -2.50 12.78 -4.49
C VAL A 282 -2.04 11.34 -4.75
N ASP A 283 -2.70 10.38 -4.12
CA ASP A 283 -2.47 8.95 -4.37
C ASP A 283 -3.25 8.47 -5.60
N PRO A 284 -2.59 7.90 -6.63
CA PRO A 284 -3.30 7.32 -7.76
C PRO A 284 -4.20 6.13 -7.36
N ASP A 285 -3.90 5.37 -6.31
CA ASP A 285 -4.72 4.22 -5.89
C ASP A 285 -6.05 4.67 -5.28
N LEU A 286 -6.06 5.82 -4.58
CA LEU A 286 -7.29 6.49 -4.16
C LEU A 286 -8.12 6.89 -5.39
N LEU A 287 -7.51 7.52 -6.40
CA LEU A 287 -8.24 7.95 -7.60
C LEU A 287 -8.82 6.77 -8.37
N VAL A 288 -8.05 5.69 -8.57
CA VAL A 288 -8.52 4.44 -9.19
C VAL A 288 -9.67 3.84 -8.38
N SER A 289 -9.56 3.79 -7.05
CA SER A 289 -10.60 3.26 -6.16
C SER A 289 -11.90 4.08 -6.21
N VAL A 290 -11.82 5.42 -6.18
CA VAL A 290 -13.02 6.29 -6.23
C VAL A 290 -13.62 6.32 -7.64
N GLN A 291 -12.81 6.31 -8.70
CA GLN A 291 -13.30 6.15 -10.07
C GLN A 291 -14.07 4.84 -10.23
N ALA A 292 -13.58 3.74 -9.64
CA ALA A 292 -14.28 2.46 -9.67
C ALA A 292 -15.61 2.46 -8.87
N MET A 293 -15.81 3.42 -7.95
CA MET A 293 -17.07 3.63 -7.23
C MET A 293 -18.09 4.49 -8.01
N THR A 294 -17.72 5.17 -9.10
CA THR A 294 -18.68 5.94 -9.92
C THR A 294 -19.60 5.06 -10.76
N GLU A 295 -19.27 3.78 -10.87
CA GLU A 295 -20.09 2.71 -11.47
C GLU A 295 -20.69 1.81 -10.37
N PRO A 296 -21.63 0.91 -10.69
CA PRO A 296 -22.12 -0.09 -9.72
C PRO A 296 -20.98 -0.97 -9.18
N TYR A 297 -20.83 -0.99 -7.87
CA TYR A 297 -19.79 -1.74 -7.16
C TYR A 297 -20.36 -2.57 -6.01
N LEU A 298 -19.57 -3.54 -5.54
CA LEU A 298 -19.87 -4.41 -4.41
C LEU A 298 -18.98 -4.07 -3.21
N VAL A 299 -19.44 -4.42 -2.01
CA VAL A 299 -18.66 -4.30 -0.77
C VAL A 299 -18.71 -5.62 -0.02
N SER A 300 -17.55 -6.16 0.35
CA SER A 300 -17.50 -7.41 1.13
C SER A 300 -18.23 -7.26 2.46
N THR A 301 -18.84 -8.36 2.92
CA THR A 301 -19.40 -8.43 4.28
C THR A 301 -18.37 -8.83 5.34
N ASP A 302 -17.23 -9.36 4.90
CA ASP A 302 -16.05 -9.65 5.72
C ASP A 302 -14.79 -9.14 5.00
N PRO A 303 -14.05 -8.15 5.54
CA PRO A 303 -12.78 -7.71 4.95
C PRO A 303 -11.71 -8.80 4.94
N GLY A 304 -11.82 -9.82 5.81
CA GLY A 304 -10.92 -10.98 5.88
C GLY A 304 -11.16 -12.02 4.79
N ASP A 305 -12.36 -12.06 4.21
CA ASP A 305 -12.69 -12.85 3.01
C ASP A 305 -13.26 -11.93 1.92
N PRO A 306 -12.42 -11.26 1.13
CA PRO A 306 -12.87 -10.40 0.03
C PRO A 306 -13.65 -11.18 -1.05
N THR A 307 -13.50 -12.50 -1.13
CA THR A 307 -14.22 -13.35 -2.10
C THR A 307 -15.60 -13.79 -1.62
N GLY A 308 -15.90 -13.60 -0.34
CA GLY A 308 -17.13 -14.02 0.33
C GLY A 308 -18.40 -13.25 -0.08
N PRO A 309 -19.47 -13.36 0.71
CA PRO A 309 -20.71 -12.63 0.44
C PRO A 309 -20.50 -11.11 0.44
N ALA A 310 -21.10 -10.43 -0.52
CA ALA A 310 -21.02 -8.97 -0.67
C ALA A 310 -22.41 -8.34 -0.78
N ARG A 311 -22.46 -7.01 -0.62
CA ARG A 311 -23.65 -6.18 -0.79
C ARG A 311 -23.40 -5.13 -1.86
N GLU A 312 -24.46 -4.60 -2.46
CA GLU A 312 -24.36 -3.44 -3.35
C GLU A 312 -23.81 -2.22 -2.60
N GLY A 313 -22.87 -1.52 -3.24
CA GLY A 313 -22.33 -0.25 -2.78
C GLY A 313 -23.36 0.88 -2.86
N THR A 314 -23.24 1.88 -1.98
CA THR A 314 -24.18 3.02 -1.91
C THR A 314 -23.51 4.38 -2.07
N GLY A 315 -22.20 4.40 -2.31
CA GLY A 315 -21.34 5.59 -2.34
C GLY A 315 -21.17 6.25 -3.71
N THR A 316 -21.84 5.77 -4.77
CA THR A 316 -21.65 6.27 -6.14
C THR A 316 -21.92 7.77 -6.29
N PRO A 317 -23.00 8.37 -5.73
CA PRO A 317 -23.19 9.82 -5.77
C PRO A 317 -22.07 10.60 -5.07
N GLN A 318 -21.53 10.07 -3.97
CA GLN A 318 -20.45 10.67 -3.19
C GLN A 318 -19.11 10.56 -3.93
N ALA A 319 -18.85 9.44 -4.62
CA ALA A 319 -17.67 9.25 -5.45
C ALA A 319 -17.62 10.24 -6.62
N ILE A 320 -18.74 10.42 -7.33
CA ILE A 320 -18.85 11.41 -8.41
C ILE A 320 -18.61 12.82 -7.85
N ALA A 321 -19.34 13.20 -6.79
CA ALA A 321 -19.21 14.54 -6.20
C ALA A 321 -17.81 14.83 -5.64
N PHE A 322 -17.11 13.82 -5.11
CA PHE A 322 -15.74 13.95 -4.63
C PHE A 322 -14.74 14.16 -5.77
N LEU A 323 -14.84 13.40 -6.87
CA LEU A 323 -13.97 13.57 -8.03
C LEU A 323 -14.20 14.90 -8.75
N ASP A 324 -15.46 15.33 -8.90
CA ASP A 324 -15.81 16.64 -9.49
C ASP A 324 -15.16 17.79 -8.71
N ARG A 325 -15.27 17.76 -7.37
CA ARG A 325 -14.65 18.75 -6.47
C ARG A 325 -13.13 18.70 -6.53
N LEU A 326 -12.54 17.51 -6.44
CA LEU A 326 -11.09 17.35 -6.46
C LEU A 326 -10.48 17.79 -7.79
N SER A 327 -11.11 17.49 -8.93
CA SER A 327 -10.68 17.98 -10.26
C SER A 327 -10.78 19.51 -10.35
N ALA A 328 -11.88 20.10 -9.88
CA ALA A 328 -12.08 21.55 -9.91
C ALA A 328 -11.04 22.33 -9.09
N LEU A 329 -10.66 21.80 -7.92
CA LEU A 329 -9.58 22.33 -7.09
C LEU A 329 -8.19 22.09 -7.72
N ALA A 330 -7.92 20.85 -8.17
CA ALA A 330 -6.66 20.45 -8.76
C ALA A 330 -6.32 21.24 -10.04
N GLY A 331 -7.32 21.72 -10.79
CA GLY A 331 -7.11 22.60 -11.94
C GLY A 331 -6.59 24.01 -11.60
N GLN A 332 -6.54 24.37 -10.31
CA GLN A 332 -6.18 25.72 -9.82
C GLN A 332 -5.11 25.70 -8.71
N THR A 333 -4.72 24.52 -8.22
CA THR A 333 -3.75 24.33 -7.13
C THR A 333 -2.56 23.48 -7.61
N CYS A 334 -1.40 23.58 -6.97
CA CYS A 334 -0.31 22.64 -7.22
C CYS A 334 -0.75 21.19 -6.93
N VAL A 335 -0.35 20.26 -7.79
CA VAL A 335 -0.60 18.82 -7.63
C VAL A 335 0.70 18.05 -7.82
N VAL A 336 0.97 17.06 -6.97
CA VAL A 336 2.04 16.06 -7.13
C VAL A 336 1.47 14.68 -6.86
N ALA A 337 1.88 13.68 -7.63
CA ALA A 337 1.49 12.29 -7.38
C ALA A 337 2.42 11.64 -6.35
N THR A 338 1.88 10.87 -5.41
CA THR A 338 2.68 9.97 -4.55
C THR A 338 2.99 8.66 -5.28
N SER A 339 3.80 7.77 -4.69
CA SER A 339 3.98 6.41 -5.23
C SER A 339 2.66 5.63 -5.17
N PHE A 340 2.43 4.72 -6.13
CA PHE A 340 1.15 4.00 -6.23
C PHE A 340 0.85 3.22 -4.94
N ALA A 341 -0.32 3.48 -4.32
CA ALA A 341 -0.71 2.89 -3.05
C ALA A 341 0.34 3.04 -1.94
N HIS A 342 1.16 4.09 -2.01
CA HIS A 342 2.28 4.35 -1.10
C HIS A 342 3.30 3.21 -1.00
N VAL A 343 3.54 2.51 -2.12
CA VAL A 343 4.53 1.42 -2.21
C VAL A 343 5.89 1.85 -1.64
N ASP A 344 6.45 0.99 -0.79
CA ASP A 344 7.76 1.17 -0.18
C ASP A 344 8.88 1.00 -1.22
N THR A 345 9.66 2.06 -1.41
CA THR A 345 10.69 2.16 -2.45
C THR A 345 11.84 1.16 -2.25
N ALA A 346 12.19 0.86 -0.99
CA ALA A 346 13.26 -0.10 -0.68
C ALA A 346 12.78 -1.55 -0.87
N ALA A 347 11.52 -1.85 -0.54
CA ALA A 347 10.90 -3.14 -0.86
C ALA A 347 10.79 -3.36 -2.39
N LEU A 348 10.36 -2.33 -3.13
CA LEU A 348 10.25 -2.38 -4.59
C LEU A 348 11.62 -2.58 -5.27
N ALA A 349 12.67 -1.90 -4.79
CA ALA A 349 14.04 -2.12 -5.25
C ALA A 349 14.51 -3.56 -4.97
N GLN A 350 14.15 -4.15 -3.82
CA GLN A 350 14.44 -5.56 -3.52
C GLN A 350 13.66 -6.54 -4.41
N VAL A 351 12.45 -6.21 -4.88
CA VAL A 351 11.73 -7.05 -5.85
C VAL A 351 12.53 -7.18 -7.15
N ALA A 352 13.13 -6.08 -7.60
CA ALA A 352 13.92 -5.97 -8.83
C ALA A 352 13.14 -6.31 -10.13
N ASP A 353 11.85 -5.96 -10.16
CA ASP A 353 10.99 -6.03 -11.34
C ASP A 353 10.82 -4.63 -11.95
N LYS A 354 11.25 -4.47 -13.21
CA LYS A 354 11.22 -3.17 -13.90
C LYS A 354 9.79 -2.72 -14.20
N ASP A 355 8.93 -3.61 -14.69
CA ASP A 355 7.57 -3.25 -15.08
C ASP A 355 6.75 -2.85 -13.85
N LEU A 356 6.93 -3.56 -12.74
CA LEU A 356 6.32 -3.21 -11.46
C LEU A 356 6.84 -1.86 -10.93
N SER A 357 8.11 -1.55 -11.16
CA SER A 357 8.72 -0.28 -10.74
C SER A 357 8.23 0.92 -11.56
N GLU A 358 8.06 0.75 -12.87
CA GLU A 358 7.46 1.77 -13.75
C GLU A 358 6.01 2.07 -13.33
N VAL A 359 5.22 1.04 -13.01
CA VAL A 359 3.84 1.20 -12.49
C VAL A 359 3.84 1.85 -11.08
N GLY A 360 4.78 1.49 -10.21
CA GLY A 360 4.84 1.98 -8.83
C GLY A 360 5.29 3.44 -8.69
N LEU A 361 6.24 3.89 -9.52
CA LEU A 361 6.94 5.18 -9.32
C LEU A 361 6.83 6.17 -10.48
N ARG A 362 6.61 5.72 -11.73
CA ARG A 362 6.54 6.61 -12.91
C ARG A 362 5.10 6.86 -13.37
N ALA A 363 4.30 5.81 -13.47
CA ALA A 363 2.90 5.88 -13.87
C ALA A 363 1.96 6.69 -12.96
N PRO A 364 2.17 6.84 -11.62
CA PRO A 364 1.27 7.60 -10.74
C PRO A 364 0.87 8.97 -11.26
N ALA A 365 1.83 9.73 -11.78
CA ALA A 365 1.59 11.09 -12.26
C ALA A 365 0.84 11.13 -13.61
N ASP A 366 0.91 10.07 -14.43
CA ASP A 366 0.06 9.94 -15.62
C ASP A 366 -1.38 9.54 -15.24
N ILE A 367 -1.56 8.72 -14.20
CA ILE A 367 -2.88 8.37 -13.65
C ILE A 367 -3.56 9.61 -13.07
N VAL A 368 -2.87 10.36 -12.21
CA VAL A 368 -3.38 11.60 -11.59
C VAL A 368 -3.75 12.64 -12.65
N ASP A 369 -2.87 12.89 -13.63
CA ASP A 369 -3.12 13.85 -14.71
C ASP A 369 -4.33 13.44 -15.57
N THR A 370 -4.49 12.13 -15.83
CA THR A 370 -5.60 11.60 -16.65
C THR A 370 -6.94 11.68 -15.94
N ILE A 371 -7.01 11.31 -14.66
CA ILE A 371 -8.27 11.26 -13.89
C ILE A 371 -8.73 12.67 -13.49
N LEU A 372 -7.80 13.54 -13.07
CA LEU A 372 -8.14 14.90 -12.62
C LEU A 372 -8.14 15.95 -13.76
N GLY A 373 -7.56 15.64 -14.93
CA GLY A 373 -7.50 16.57 -16.07
C GLY A 373 -6.44 17.68 -15.93
N VAL A 374 -5.34 17.40 -15.21
CA VAL A 374 -4.34 18.40 -14.78
C VAL A 374 -2.93 18.11 -15.30
N LYS A 375 -1.95 18.91 -14.87
CA LYS A 375 -0.51 18.62 -15.02
C LYS A 375 0.18 18.69 -13.66
N SER A 376 0.46 17.54 -13.09
CA SER A 376 1.18 17.41 -11.83
C SER A 376 2.68 17.73 -11.97
N VAL A 377 3.31 18.07 -10.84
CA VAL A 377 4.76 18.21 -10.71
C VAL A 377 5.42 16.85 -11.02
N ARG A 378 6.33 16.81 -11.99
CA ARG A 378 7.03 15.59 -12.44
C ARG A 378 8.52 15.67 -12.09
N GLY A 379 9.18 14.53 -11.90
CA GLY A 379 10.62 14.43 -11.64
C GLY A 379 11.02 14.43 -10.16
N LEU A 380 10.05 14.31 -9.25
CA LEU A 380 10.22 14.23 -7.81
C LEU A 380 9.71 12.88 -7.30
N ALA A 381 10.48 12.20 -6.45
CA ALA A 381 10.01 11.05 -5.68
C ALA A 381 9.71 11.45 -4.22
N ILE A 382 8.62 10.92 -3.65
CA ILE A 382 8.24 11.13 -2.26
C ILE A 382 8.07 9.74 -1.62
N PRO A 383 9.15 9.12 -1.08
CA PRO A 383 9.07 7.82 -0.42
C PRO A 383 8.14 7.87 0.79
N ALA A 384 7.11 7.02 0.82
CA ALA A 384 6.11 7.02 1.90
C ALA A 384 6.69 6.65 3.28
N SER A 385 7.82 5.92 3.31
CA SER A 385 8.59 5.63 4.53
C SER A 385 9.31 6.86 5.10
N GLY A 386 9.45 7.93 4.31
CA GLY A 386 10.23 9.12 4.62
C GLY A 386 11.74 8.95 4.46
N VAL A 387 12.24 7.80 4.01
CA VAL A 387 13.67 7.52 3.85
C VAL A 387 13.96 6.83 2.52
N LEU A 388 15.23 6.84 2.12
CA LEU A 388 15.72 6.19 0.91
C LEU A 388 17.06 5.52 1.23
N ASP A 389 17.25 4.29 0.76
CA ASP A 389 18.54 3.59 0.75
C ASP A 389 19.17 3.68 -0.65
N ASP A 390 20.43 3.24 -0.81
CA ASP A 390 21.14 3.34 -2.08
C ASP A 390 20.41 2.60 -3.22
N ALA A 391 19.81 1.43 -2.92
CA ALA A 391 19.04 0.64 -3.89
C ALA A 391 17.73 1.34 -4.31
N GLY A 392 17.01 1.94 -3.36
CA GLY A 392 15.85 2.77 -3.65
C GLY A 392 16.23 4.04 -4.42
N ALA A 393 17.39 4.64 -4.15
CA ALA A 393 17.88 5.80 -4.88
C ALA A 393 18.19 5.48 -6.35
N ASP A 394 18.84 4.35 -6.62
CA ASP A 394 19.07 3.88 -7.99
C ASP A 394 17.75 3.56 -8.71
N LEU A 395 16.77 2.98 -8.01
CA LEU A 395 15.43 2.78 -8.57
C LEU A 395 14.71 4.10 -8.90
N VAL A 396 14.88 5.13 -8.06
CA VAL A 396 14.34 6.48 -8.30
C VAL A 396 15.02 7.16 -9.50
N ARG A 397 16.34 6.94 -9.73
CA ARG A 397 17.03 7.37 -10.95
C ARG A 397 16.48 6.67 -12.19
N ASP A 398 16.40 5.34 -12.14
CA ASP A 398 16.01 4.49 -13.29
C ASP A 398 14.57 4.77 -13.76
N THR A 399 13.66 5.10 -12.83
CA THR A 399 12.27 5.50 -13.13
C THR A 399 12.15 6.95 -13.61
N GLY A 400 13.24 7.73 -13.55
CA GLY A 400 13.40 9.02 -14.22
C GLY A 400 13.32 10.27 -13.33
N SER A 401 13.25 10.10 -12.01
CA SER A 401 13.22 11.22 -11.07
C SER A 401 14.60 11.84 -10.84
N LYS A 402 14.60 13.14 -10.50
CA LYS A 402 15.79 13.98 -10.30
C LYS A 402 15.86 14.59 -8.90
N GLY A 403 14.72 14.71 -8.23
CA GLY A 403 14.62 14.99 -6.81
C GLY A 403 14.02 13.83 -6.02
N ALA A 404 14.37 13.72 -4.74
CA ALA A 404 13.62 12.97 -3.74
C ALA A 404 13.35 13.86 -2.51
N VAL A 405 12.22 13.68 -1.83
CA VAL A 405 11.94 14.34 -0.54
C VAL A 405 12.08 13.32 0.58
N VAL A 406 13.03 13.51 1.49
CA VAL A 406 13.41 12.53 2.54
C VAL A 406 13.65 13.19 3.88
N ALA A 407 13.51 12.47 4.99
CA ALA A 407 13.79 13.03 6.31
C ALA A 407 15.29 13.32 6.47
N ALA A 408 15.61 14.42 7.13
CA ALA A 408 16.99 14.81 7.45
C ALA A 408 17.77 13.74 8.23
N SER A 409 17.07 12.88 8.98
CA SER A 409 17.65 11.74 9.70
C SER A 409 18.19 10.62 8.79
N GLY A 410 17.78 10.58 7.51
CA GLY A 410 18.21 9.61 6.50
C GLY A 410 19.36 10.08 5.58
N VAL A 411 19.90 11.27 5.79
CA VAL A 411 21.00 11.87 4.99
C VAL A 411 22.21 12.13 5.89
N ALA A 412 23.44 11.97 5.38
CA ALA A 412 24.69 12.24 6.10
C ALA A 412 25.80 12.79 5.19
N ASN A 413 26.93 13.18 5.79
CA ASN A 413 28.15 13.67 5.10
C ASN A 413 27.93 14.91 4.20
N THR A 414 27.07 15.82 4.64
CA THR A 414 26.51 17.03 4.00
C THR A 414 27.54 18.15 3.75
N SER A 415 28.49 17.93 2.84
CA SER A 415 29.51 18.92 2.45
C SER A 415 29.46 19.28 0.95
N PRO A 416 29.23 20.57 0.59
CA PRO A 416 28.91 21.69 1.49
C PRO A 416 27.53 21.56 2.14
N THR A 417 27.34 22.21 3.29
CA THR A 417 26.02 22.34 3.93
C THR A 417 25.09 23.16 3.05
N SER A 418 23.78 22.90 3.15
CA SER A 418 22.78 23.54 2.29
C SER A 418 21.92 24.53 3.08
N PRO A 419 21.76 25.79 2.62
CA PRO A 419 20.91 26.76 3.31
C PRO A 419 19.43 26.35 3.32
N ASP A 420 18.98 25.57 2.33
CA ASP A 420 17.58 25.19 2.11
C ASP A 420 17.34 23.67 2.18
N GLY A 421 18.31 22.90 2.67
CA GLY A 421 18.20 21.44 2.83
C GLY A 421 18.27 20.63 1.53
N LEU A 422 18.86 21.20 0.47
CA LEU A 422 19.09 20.56 -0.82
C LEU A 422 20.47 19.89 -0.90
N TYR A 423 20.54 18.59 -1.18
CA TYR A 423 21.80 17.83 -1.26
C TYR A 423 21.93 16.98 -2.54
N PRO A 424 23.06 17.07 -3.28
CA PRO A 424 23.32 16.16 -4.40
C PRO A 424 23.70 14.75 -3.91
N LEU A 425 22.94 13.74 -4.37
CA LEU A 425 23.11 12.30 -4.11
C LEU A 425 23.68 11.56 -5.34
N GLY A 426 24.37 12.28 -6.22
CA GLY A 426 24.90 11.79 -7.49
C GLY A 426 24.98 12.92 -8.50
N ALA A 427 25.63 12.65 -9.64
CA ALA A 427 25.66 13.57 -10.78
C ALA A 427 24.31 13.66 -11.53
N ASP A 428 23.25 13.04 -10.99
CA ASP A 428 21.95 12.88 -11.64
C ASP A 428 20.73 12.73 -10.68
N LEU A 429 20.91 12.80 -9.34
CA LEU A 429 19.84 12.79 -8.32
C LEU A 429 20.20 13.74 -7.16
N ALA A 430 19.21 14.44 -6.61
CA ALA A 430 19.34 15.23 -5.39
C ALA A 430 18.20 14.94 -4.39
N ALA A 431 18.40 15.31 -3.12
CA ALA A 431 17.39 15.22 -2.06
C ALA A 431 17.06 16.60 -1.47
N GLN A 432 15.79 16.84 -1.20
CA GLN A 432 15.31 17.88 -0.28
C GLN A 432 15.04 17.21 1.05
N THR A 433 15.68 17.68 2.11
CA THR A 433 15.42 17.18 3.47
C THR A 433 14.22 17.87 4.11
N TYR A 434 13.49 17.16 4.96
CA TYR A 434 12.48 17.71 5.87
C TYR A 434 12.73 17.29 7.32
N ASP A 435 12.11 18.01 8.27
CA ASP A 435 12.23 17.72 9.69
C ASP A 435 11.34 16.51 10.12
N PRO A 436 11.93 15.42 10.66
CA PRO A 436 11.19 14.24 11.09
C PRO A 436 10.33 14.47 12.34
N ALA A 437 10.66 15.43 13.21
CA ALA A 437 9.85 15.81 14.36
C ALA A 437 8.57 16.55 13.92
N LEU A 438 8.64 17.41 12.90
CA LEU A 438 7.43 18.07 12.35
C LEU A 438 6.50 17.05 11.68
N ALA A 439 7.05 16.11 10.91
CA ALA A 439 6.26 14.99 10.36
C ALA A 439 5.66 14.09 11.46
N SER A 440 6.39 13.88 12.57
CA SER A 440 5.88 13.16 13.75
C SER A 440 4.73 13.91 14.43
N ALA A 441 4.85 15.23 14.55
CA ALA A 441 3.82 16.09 15.13
C ALA A 441 2.54 16.07 14.27
N LEU A 442 2.66 16.23 12.95
CA LEU A 442 1.53 16.13 12.02
C LEU A 442 0.88 14.74 12.04
N ALA A 443 1.65 13.65 12.15
CA ALA A 443 1.11 12.30 12.22
C ALA A 443 0.34 11.99 13.52
N ALA A 444 0.66 12.68 14.61
CA ALA A 444 -0.01 12.52 15.91
C ALA A 444 -1.33 13.33 16.01
N VAL A 445 -1.62 14.19 15.05
CA VAL A 445 -2.85 15.00 15.01
C VAL A 445 -4.05 14.17 14.51
N GLY A 446 -5.26 14.56 14.91
CA GLY A 446 -6.49 13.91 14.47
C GLY A 446 -7.07 12.85 15.43
N THR A 447 -8.15 12.20 14.96
CA THR A 447 -8.96 11.25 15.75
C THR A 447 -8.29 9.90 15.93
N THR A 448 -7.40 9.52 15.02
CA THR A 448 -6.56 8.31 15.11
C THR A 448 -5.09 8.74 15.05
N PRO A 449 -4.46 9.03 16.21
CA PRO A 449 -3.10 9.54 16.25
C PRO A 449 -2.09 8.42 15.98
N HIS A 450 -1.15 8.68 15.07
CA HIS A 450 -0.11 7.73 14.67
C HIS A 450 1.29 8.31 14.90
N SER A 451 2.31 7.46 14.77
CA SER A 451 3.69 7.93 14.65
C SER A 451 4.10 7.88 13.17
N ALA A 452 4.89 8.84 12.72
CA ALA A 452 5.53 8.71 11.42
C ALA A 452 6.55 7.55 11.46
N GLN A 453 6.83 6.93 10.31
CA GLN A 453 7.92 5.93 10.20
C GLN A 453 9.24 6.50 10.69
N VAL A 454 9.51 7.78 10.37
CA VAL A 454 10.71 8.54 10.74
C VAL A 454 10.77 8.98 12.21
N THR A 455 9.72 8.74 13.02
CA THR A 455 9.71 9.07 14.46
C THR A 455 10.68 8.17 15.23
N PRO A 456 11.66 8.72 15.98
CA PRO A 456 12.55 7.95 16.84
C PRO A 456 11.80 7.07 17.85
N ASN A 457 12.27 5.83 18.04
CA ASN A 457 11.52 4.81 18.80
C ASN A 457 11.15 5.26 20.22
N ALA A 458 12.05 5.97 20.92
CA ALA A 458 11.84 6.48 22.28
C ALA A 458 10.84 7.64 22.37
N GLN A 459 10.55 8.32 21.25
CA GLN A 459 9.64 9.46 21.20
C GLN A 459 8.21 9.08 20.79
N ARG A 460 8.02 7.93 20.12
CA ARG A 460 6.72 7.50 19.55
C ARG A 460 5.55 7.60 20.54
N ALA A 461 5.74 7.15 21.77
CA ALA A 461 4.73 7.19 22.82
C ALA A 461 4.46 8.60 23.39
N GLY A 462 5.44 9.51 23.32
CA GLY A 462 5.28 10.92 23.73
C GLY A 462 4.41 11.70 22.74
N TRP A 463 4.65 11.53 21.44
CA TRP A 463 3.90 12.22 20.38
C TRP A 463 2.40 11.91 20.39
N VAL A 464 2.01 10.63 20.58
CA VAL A 464 0.59 10.21 20.53
C VAL A 464 -0.16 10.34 21.88
N ARG A 465 0.50 10.80 22.95
CA ARG A 465 -0.10 10.97 24.29
C ARG A 465 -1.01 12.20 24.35
N GLY A 466 -1.97 12.17 25.28
CA GLY A 466 -2.80 13.32 25.65
C GLY A 466 -4.05 13.47 24.80
N SER A 467 -4.82 14.53 25.05
CA SER A 467 -6.03 14.84 24.27
C SER A 467 -5.70 15.29 22.84
N GLU A 468 -6.72 15.27 21.97
CA GLU A 468 -6.61 15.81 20.61
C GLU A 468 -6.07 17.26 20.61
N GLN A 469 -6.59 18.11 21.51
CA GLN A 469 -6.11 19.50 21.62
C GLN A 469 -4.64 19.58 22.04
N ALA A 470 -4.16 18.72 22.95
CA ALA A 470 -2.76 18.72 23.36
C ALA A 470 -1.82 18.39 22.19
N ARG A 471 -2.21 17.43 21.35
CA ARG A 471 -1.47 17.05 20.13
C ARG A 471 -1.58 18.10 19.02
N ARG A 472 -2.77 18.68 18.81
CA ARG A 472 -2.99 19.82 17.91
C ARG A 472 -2.10 21.01 18.27
N GLN A 473 -2.08 21.37 19.55
CA GLN A 473 -1.24 22.44 20.09
C GLN A 473 0.27 22.14 19.92
N THR A 474 0.69 20.89 20.18
CA THR A 474 2.05 20.43 19.91
C THR A 474 2.42 20.60 18.43
N ALA A 475 1.55 20.23 17.50
CA ALA A 475 1.80 20.36 16.06
C ALA A 475 1.91 21.82 15.59
N ILE A 476 1.08 22.73 16.12
CA ILE A 476 1.23 24.18 15.89
C ILE A 476 2.63 24.64 16.33
N ALA A 477 3.07 24.23 17.51
CA ALA A 477 4.36 24.64 18.06
C ALA A 477 5.55 24.07 17.29
N SER A 478 5.49 22.78 16.90
CA SER A 478 6.50 22.16 16.04
C SER A 478 6.59 22.86 14.70
N LEU A 479 5.46 23.20 14.06
CA LEU A 479 5.45 23.93 12.79
C LEU A 479 6.11 25.32 12.89
N MET A 480 6.04 25.96 14.05
CA MET A 480 6.71 27.25 14.31
C MET A 480 8.18 27.13 14.72
N PHE A 481 8.66 25.94 15.11
CA PHE A 481 10.00 25.75 15.66
C PHE A 481 11.12 26.22 14.71
N SER A 482 11.13 25.72 13.47
CA SER A 482 12.16 26.06 12.47
C SER A 482 12.20 27.55 12.14
N ALA A 483 11.08 28.26 12.25
CA ALA A 483 10.98 29.69 12.04
C ALA A 483 11.54 30.50 13.23
N LEU A 484 11.32 30.03 14.46
CA LEU A 484 11.76 30.69 15.70
C LEU A 484 13.22 30.39 16.09
N ALA A 485 13.92 29.52 15.35
CA ALA A 485 15.33 29.16 15.57
C ALA A 485 16.26 29.66 14.43
N PRO A 486 16.41 30.99 14.19
CA PRO A 486 17.16 31.52 13.05
C PRO A 486 18.68 31.28 13.11
N SER A 487 19.23 31.04 14.30
CA SER A 487 20.67 30.85 14.54
C SER A 487 21.23 29.52 14.04
N VAL A 488 20.37 28.56 13.68
CA VAL A 488 20.73 27.17 13.35
C VAL A 488 21.49 27.04 12.02
N SER A 489 21.41 28.03 11.12
CA SER A 489 21.99 27.94 9.76
C SER A 489 23.14 28.91 9.46
N GLY A 490 23.77 29.53 10.46
CA GLY A 490 24.85 30.51 10.16
C GLY A 490 25.76 30.98 11.30
N ALA A 491 25.64 30.44 12.51
CA ALA A 491 26.43 30.93 13.65
C ALA A 491 27.93 30.56 13.56
N THR A 492 28.76 31.52 13.11
CA THR A 492 30.12 31.63 13.67
C THR A 492 30.02 31.71 15.20
N PRO A 493 30.88 31.04 15.97
CA PRO A 493 30.72 30.86 17.42
C PRO A 493 31.09 32.13 18.23
N GLN A 494 30.36 33.23 18.01
CA GLN A 494 30.57 34.55 18.62
C GLN A 494 29.25 35.26 18.97
N ALA A 495 28.36 34.56 19.69
CA ALA A 495 27.25 35.19 20.43
C ALA A 495 26.82 34.38 21.67
N THR A 496 27.75 33.62 22.28
CA THR A 496 27.46 32.93 23.55
C THR A 496 27.34 33.94 24.69
N ARG A 497 26.09 34.26 25.06
CA ARG A 497 25.75 34.59 26.46
C ARG A 497 26.31 33.48 27.35
N GLN A 498 26.72 33.82 28.58
CA GLN A 498 27.41 32.91 29.50
C GLN A 498 26.53 31.73 29.94
N GLN A 499 26.45 30.68 29.13
CA GLN A 499 25.98 29.36 29.51
C GLN A 499 27.19 28.46 29.78
N SER A 500 27.26 27.87 30.98
CA SER A 500 28.42 27.11 31.47
C SER A 500 28.69 25.78 30.74
N THR A 501 27.75 25.37 29.89
CA THR A 501 27.77 24.17 29.06
C THR A 501 27.25 24.58 27.68
N PRO A 502 27.83 24.12 26.56
CA PRO A 502 27.23 24.33 25.24
C PRO A 502 25.86 23.64 25.14
N PRO A 503 24.89 24.18 24.37
CA PRO A 503 23.67 23.44 24.08
C PRO A 503 23.99 22.12 23.37
N PRO A 504 23.14 21.09 23.51
CA PRO A 504 23.32 19.83 22.78
C PRO A 504 23.32 20.11 21.27
N GLU A 505 24.33 19.63 20.55
CA GLU A 505 24.35 19.71 19.09
C GLU A 505 23.13 18.97 18.51
N ASP A 506 22.30 19.69 17.76
CA ASP A 506 21.27 19.06 16.94
C ASP A 506 21.94 18.29 15.80
N PRO A 507 21.80 16.95 15.75
CA PRO A 507 22.50 16.14 14.76
C PRO A 507 21.96 16.31 13.33
N ILE A 508 20.85 17.02 13.12
CA ILE A 508 20.23 17.25 11.80
C ILE A 508 20.06 18.73 11.44
N ALA A 509 20.48 19.66 12.30
CA ALA A 509 20.46 21.11 12.06
C ALA A 509 21.20 21.51 10.77
N ASP A 510 22.37 20.92 10.53
CA ASP A 510 23.19 21.15 9.34
C ASP A 510 22.59 20.56 8.05
N ARG A 511 21.46 19.84 8.17
CA ARG A 511 20.79 19.12 7.10
C ARG A 511 19.53 19.85 6.67
N ILE A 512 18.62 20.16 7.59
CA ILE A 512 17.32 20.76 7.24
C ILE A 512 17.47 22.13 6.54
N GLY A 513 18.45 22.94 6.97
CA GLY A 513 18.53 24.35 6.55
C GLY A 513 17.30 25.14 7.02
N ARG A 514 16.85 26.11 6.23
CA ARG A 514 15.60 26.88 6.44
C ARG A 514 14.54 26.60 5.36
N GLY A 515 14.78 25.62 4.48
CA GLY A 515 13.85 25.18 3.44
C GLY A 515 12.86 24.14 3.99
N GLU A 516 11.82 24.60 4.67
CA GLU A 516 10.87 23.76 5.41
C GLU A 516 9.84 23.11 4.48
N VAL A 517 9.75 21.77 4.51
CA VAL A 517 8.80 20.98 3.73
C VAL A 517 7.95 20.12 4.67
N LEU A 518 6.74 20.59 4.93
CA LEU A 518 5.79 19.91 5.79
C LEU A 518 5.18 18.70 5.07
N ILE A 519 5.31 17.50 5.67
CA ILE A 519 4.73 16.26 5.16
C ILE A 519 3.85 15.63 6.24
N ALA A 520 2.54 15.62 5.99
CA ALA A 520 1.58 14.83 6.76
C ALA A 520 1.54 13.38 6.21
N PRO A 521 1.19 12.37 7.04
CA PRO A 521 1.14 10.98 6.57
C PRO A 521 0.02 10.77 5.54
N PRO A 522 0.13 9.76 4.65
CA PRO A 522 -0.93 9.45 3.67
C PRO A 522 -2.32 9.27 4.27
N THR A 523 -2.40 8.61 5.44
CA THR A 523 -3.65 8.32 6.16
C THR A 523 -4.00 9.38 7.20
N TRP A 524 -3.63 10.65 6.98
CA TRP A 524 -3.83 11.74 7.93
C TRP A 524 -5.30 11.85 8.40
N SER A 525 -5.50 11.82 9.71
CA SER A 525 -6.80 11.73 10.39
C SER A 525 -7.26 13.04 11.03
N ALA A 526 -6.65 14.16 10.61
CA ALA A 526 -6.92 15.51 11.08
C ALA A 526 -8.41 15.88 11.03
N THR A 527 -8.88 16.50 12.12
CA THR A 527 -10.22 17.10 12.24
C THR A 527 -10.30 18.46 11.50
N PRO A 528 -11.50 19.02 11.27
CA PRO A 528 -11.64 20.39 10.76
C PRO A 528 -10.94 21.44 11.62
N GLU A 529 -10.88 21.22 12.94
CA GLU A 529 -10.18 22.06 13.89
C GLU A 529 -8.66 21.94 13.76
N ASP A 530 -8.15 20.74 13.44
CA ASP A 530 -6.72 20.50 13.16
C ASP A 530 -6.27 21.16 11.86
N THR A 531 -6.98 20.94 10.76
CA THR A 531 -6.64 21.52 9.45
C THR A 531 -6.66 23.04 9.54
N LYS A 532 -7.70 23.61 10.16
CA LYS A 532 -7.78 25.05 10.44
C LYS A 532 -6.62 25.54 11.30
N ALA A 533 -6.23 24.81 12.34
CA ALA A 533 -5.13 25.22 13.22
C ALA A 533 -3.78 25.23 12.50
N VAL A 534 -3.47 24.19 11.71
CA VAL A 534 -2.25 24.12 10.90
C VAL A 534 -2.21 25.24 9.85
N LEU A 535 -3.29 25.44 9.10
CA LEU A 535 -3.38 26.50 8.09
C LEU A 535 -3.31 27.91 8.72
N SER A 536 -3.90 28.11 9.89
CA SER A 536 -3.79 29.37 10.64
C SER A 536 -2.37 29.63 11.14
N ALA A 537 -1.65 28.59 11.57
CA ALA A 537 -0.26 28.68 11.99
C ALA A 537 0.67 29.04 10.82
N MET A 538 0.48 28.41 9.64
CA MET A 538 1.19 28.77 8.41
C MET A 538 0.87 30.22 7.99
N THR A 539 -0.40 30.63 8.04
CA THR A 539 -0.84 32.01 7.75
C THR A 539 -0.15 33.01 8.69
N MET A 540 -0.01 32.67 9.98
CA MET A 540 0.67 33.52 10.95
C MET A 540 2.17 33.66 10.64
N LEU A 541 2.86 32.56 10.31
CA LEU A 541 4.29 32.61 9.94
C LEU A 541 4.53 33.46 8.69
N LEU A 542 3.72 33.26 7.65
CA LEU A 542 3.79 34.00 6.39
C LEU A 542 3.46 35.48 6.59
N GLY A 543 2.37 35.79 7.29
CA GLY A 543 1.93 37.16 7.57
C GLY A 543 2.75 37.93 8.61
N SER A 544 3.77 37.30 9.21
CA SER A 544 4.70 37.94 10.15
C SER A 544 6.15 37.98 9.65
N ASP A 545 6.38 37.69 8.37
CA ASP A 545 7.72 37.59 7.76
C ASP A 545 8.67 36.60 8.48
N LEU A 546 8.10 35.62 9.20
CA LEU A 546 8.83 34.47 9.78
C LEU A 546 8.98 33.32 8.77
N ALA A 547 8.12 33.30 7.74
CA ALA A 547 8.21 32.39 6.60
C ALA A 547 7.94 33.13 5.29
N VAL A 548 8.44 32.58 4.19
CA VAL A 548 8.12 33.00 2.82
C VAL A 548 7.67 31.78 1.99
N PRO A 549 6.78 31.94 0.99
CA PRO A 549 6.37 30.79 0.18
C PRO A 549 7.53 30.22 -0.63
N ARG A 550 7.69 28.89 -0.61
CA ARG A 550 8.59 28.14 -1.49
C ARG A 550 7.76 27.09 -2.25
N PRO A 551 7.22 27.40 -3.43
CA PRO A 551 6.37 26.46 -4.17
C PRO A 551 7.08 25.14 -4.52
N LEU A 552 6.37 24.02 -4.42
CA LEU A 552 6.93 22.69 -4.78
C LEU A 552 7.52 22.61 -6.21
N PRO A 553 6.95 23.26 -7.25
CA PRO A 553 7.56 23.28 -8.58
C PRO A 553 8.96 23.91 -8.60
N ASP A 554 9.21 24.90 -7.75
CA ASP A 554 10.51 25.57 -7.66
C ASP A 554 11.52 24.65 -6.96
N ILE A 555 11.11 23.96 -5.89
CA ILE A 555 11.92 22.90 -5.25
C ILE A 555 12.28 21.80 -6.25
N ALA A 556 11.34 21.37 -7.10
CA ALA A 556 11.62 20.36 -8.13
C ALA A 556 12.63 20.84 -9.18
N ALA A 557 12.60 22.13 -9.56
CA ALA A 557 13.56 22.73 -10.48
C ALA A 557 14.95 22.94 -9.84
N GLU A 558 14.99 23.32 -8.56
CA GLU A 558 16.21 23.42 -7.75
C GLU A 558 16.86 22.04 -7.59
N LEU A 559 16.09 21.00 -7.28
CA LEU A 559 16.56 19.62 -7.21
C LEU A 559 17.07 19.12 -8.56
N ALA A 560 16.37 19.40 -9.65
CA ALA A 560 16.86 19.07 -10.99
C ALA A 560 18.21 19.75 -11.30
N THR A 561 18.41 20.98 -10.84
CA THR A 561 19.69 21.70 -10.99
C THR A 561 20.78 21.11 -10.09
N ALA A 562 20.47 20.84 -8.82
CA ALA A 562 21.38 20.18 -7.87
C ALA A 562 21.77 18.77 -8.34
N SER A 563 20.87 18.06 -9.03
CA SER A 563 21.07 16.76 -9.69
C SER A 563 22.00 16.80 -10.93
N SER A 564 22.97 17.71 -10.91
CA SER A 564 24.10 17.77 -11.85
C SER A 564 25.43 18.10 -11.16
N THR A 565 25.40 18.37 -9.85
CA THR A 565 26.57 18.70 -9.02
C THR A 565 27.22 17.43 -8.47
N PRO A 566 28.56 17.35 -8.34
CA PRO A 566 29.22 16.21 -7.71
C PRO A 566 28.67 15.91 -6.31
N THR A 567 28.57 14.61 -5.97
CA THR A 567 28.02 14.13 -4.70
C THR A 567 28.70 14.77 -3.49
N GLY A 568 27.89 15.37 -2.62
CA GLY A 568 28.28 16.01 -1.37
C GLY A 568 27.46 15.56 -0.17
N ALA A 569 26.66 14.49 -0.32
CA ALA A 569 25.93 13.83 0.76
C ALA A 569 25.73 12.35 0.42
N GLY A 570 25.47 11.53 1.43
CA GLY A 570 25.13 10.10 1.28
C GLY A 570 23.86 9.74 2.04
N LEU A 571 23.20 8.67 1.59
CA LEU A 571 22.04 8.10 2.28
C LEU A 571 22.49 7.21 3.44
N VAL A 572 21.72 7.21 4.53
CA VAL A 572 21.98 6.38 5.71
C VAL A 572 20.69 5.88 6.33
N ALA A 573 20.70 4.65 6.86
CA ALA A 573 19.66 4.20 7.76
C ALA A 573 19.70 5.03 9.07
N PRO A 574 18.60 5.70 9.49
CA PRO A 574 18.61 6.50 10.71
C PRO A 574 18.82 5.62 11.96
N ARG A 575 19.74 6.00 12.85
CA ARG A 575 20.19 5.13 13.95
C ARG A 575 19.18 4.94 15.09
N THR A 576 18.31 5.91 15.31
CA THR A 576 17.34 5.96 16.42
C THR A 576 15.91 5.60 16.00
N VAL A 577 15.72 5.31 14.71
CA VAL A 577 14.43 5.02 14.09
C VAL A 577 14.46 3.57 13.61
N GLN A 578 13.44 2.79 13.96
CA GLN A 578 13.18 1.53 13.28
C GLN A 578 12.12 1.77 12.21
N VAL A 579 12.58 2.05 10.99
CA VAL A 579 11.73 2.06 9.79
C VAL A 579 11.37 0.61 9.48
N VAL A 580 10.08 0.29 9.47
CA VAL A 580 9.57 -1.06 9.20
C VAL A 580 8.89 -1.06 7.84
N GLY A 581 9.52 -1.71 6.87
CA GLY A 581 8.94 -1.96 5.54
C GLY A 581 8.21 -3.32 5.47
N PRO A 582 7.66 -3.65 4.28
CA PRO A 582 7.03 -4.94 3.99
C PRO A 582 7.89 -6.15 4.38
N SER A 583 7.24 -7.25 4.80
CA SER A 583 7.95 -8.43 5.26
C SER A 583 8.75 -9.10 4.13
N PRO A 584 9.89 -9.77 4.43
CA PRO A 584 10.65 -10.52 3.42
C PRO A 584 9.82 -11.61 2.72
N GLN A 585 8.78 -12.13 3.38
CA GLN A 585 7.83 -13.08 2.81
C GLN A 585 6.93 -12.41 1.77
N ALA A 586 6.40 -11.21 2.06
CA ALA A 586 5.63 -10.42 1.11
C ALA A 586 6.47 -10.05 -0.12
N ILE A 587 7.70 -9.56 0.08
CA ILE A 587 8.64 -9.23 -1.02
C ILE A 587 8.93 -10.46 -1.90
N ALA A 588 9.16 -11.63 -1.30
CA ALA A 588 9.38 -12.87 -2.05
C ALA A 588 8.13 -13.35 -2.81
N ALA A 589 6.94 -13.22 -2.22
CA ALA A 589 5.67 -13.55 -2.86
C ALA A 589 5.37 -12.60 -4.03
N VAL A 590 5.62 -11.30 -3.86
CA VAL A 590 5.51 -10.28 -4.90
C VAL A 590 6.46 -10.56 -6.06
N ARG A 591 7.75 -10.82 -5.79
CA ARG A 591 8.72 -11.18 -6.84
C ARG A 591 8.29 -12.41 -7.63
N THR A 592 7.77 -13.42 -6.94
CA THR A 592 7.29 -14.66 -7.57
C THR A 592 6.07 -14.39 -8.45
N SER A 593 5.06 -13.68 -7.92
CA SER A 593 3.82 -13.39 -8.64
C SER A 593 4.03 -12.41 -9.80
N GLY A 594 4.88 -11.40 -9.63
CA GLY A 594 5.23 -10.43 -10.67
C GLY A 594 5.87 -11.09 -11.89
N ALA A 595 6.86 -11.96 -11.66
CA ALA A 595 7.46 -12.77 -12.72
C ALA A 595 6.41 -13.62 -13.46
N GLN A 596 5.52 -14.29 -12.73
CA GLN A 596 4.46 -15.11 -13.34
C GLN A 596 3.43 -14.29 -14.15
N ILE A 597 3.07 -13.09 -13.69
CA ILE A 597 2.19 -12.17 -14.43
C ILE A 597 2.85 -11.73 -15.74
N SER A 598 4.11 -11.31 -15.68
CA SER A 598 4.84 -10.85 -16.86
C SER A 598 5.09 -12.00 -17.86
N GLU A 599 5.47 -13.19 -17.38
CA GLU A 599 5.58 -14.40 -18.21
C GLU A 599 4.28 -14.73 -18.98
N LEU A 600 3.11 -14.60 -18.32
CA LEU A 600 1.81 -14.82 -18.96
C LEU A 600 1.48 -13.70 -19.96
N GLN A 601 1.69 -12.45 -19.57
CA GLN A 601 1.41 -11.28 -20.41
C GLN A 601 2.23 -11.27 -21.70
N ASP A 602 3.50 -11.66 -21.66
CA ASP A 602 4.37 -11.76 -22.83
C ASP A 602 3.81 -12.73 -23.89
N SER A 603 3.06 -13.73 -23.44
CA SER A 603 2.42 -14.70 -24.33
C SER A 603 1.03 -14.26 -24.79
N MET A 604 0.43 -13.26 -24.16
CA MET A 604 -0.81 -12.64 -24.63
C MET A 604 -0.55 -11.73 -25.85
N THR A 605 -1.58 -11.40 -26.61
CA THR A 605 -1.46 -10.62 -27.85
C THR A 605 -2.57 -9.58 -27.95
N LYS A 606 -2.17 -8.31 -28.13
CA LYS A 606 -3.12 -7.22 -28.38
C LYS A 606 -3.77 -7.42 -29.75
N ARG A 607 -5.09 -7.34 -29.77
CA ARG A 607 -5.92 -7.40 -30.98
C ARG A 607 -6.72 -6.10 -31.14
N ALA A 608 -7.11 -5.78 -32.37
CA ALA A 608 -7.87 -4.57 -32.68
C ALA A 608 -9.40 -4.77 -32.57
N ASP A 609 -9.86 -6.02 -32.65
CA ASP A 609 -11.24 -6.45 -32.47
C ASP A 609 -11.60 -6.79 -31.00
N VAL A 610 -10.66 -6.60 -30.08
CA VAL A 610 -10.81 -6.82 -28.63
C VAL A 610 -10.65 -5.47 -27.92
N PRO A 611 -11.60 -5.03 -27.08
CA PRO A 611 -11.54 -3.71 -26.44
C PRO A 611 -10.43 -3.61 -25.40
N ILE A 612 -10.07 -4.72 -24.74
CA ILE A 612 -9.06 -4.76 -23.69
C ILE A 612 -7.69 -5.20 -24.20
N THR A 613 -6.63 -4.58 -23.69
CA THR A 613 -5.24 -4.97 -23.96
C THR A 613 -4.73 -5.93 -22.88
N PRO A 614 -3.73 -6.79 -23.17
CA PRO A 614 -3.12 -7.66 -22.16
C PRO A 614 -2.58 -6.90 -20.94
N ALA A 615 -2.01 -5.71 -21.15
CA ALA A 615 -1.54 -4.86 -20.06
C ALA A 615 -2.69 -4.39 -19.16
N ALA A 616 -3.81 -3.94 -19.74
CA ALA A 616 -4.99 -3.54 -18.98
C ALA A 616 -5.69 -4.73 -18.28
N TYR A 617 -5.68 -5.92 -18.89
CA TYR A 617 -6.19 -7.16 -18.28
C TYR A 617 -5.39 -7.55 -17.02
N MET A 618 -4.06 -7.38 -17.08
CA MET A 618 -3.13 -7.73 -15.99
C MET A 618 -2.84 -6.59 -15.00
N ALA A 619 -3.30 -5.37 -15.26
CA ALA A 619 -2.95 -4.20 -14.44
C ALA A 619 -3.39 -4.34 -12.97
N PRO A 620 -4.64 -4.71 -12.64
CA PRO A 620 -5.08 -4.77 -11.23
C PRO A 620 -4.29 -5.78 -10.39
N LEU A 621 -3.80 -6.87 -11.01
CA LEU A 621 -2.95 -7.85 -10.34
C LEU A 621 -1.57 -7.26 -9.97
N ARG A 622 -0.98 -6.40 -10.83
CA ARG A 622 0.26 -5.69 -10.49
C ARG A 622 0.02 -4.62 -9.42
N GLU A 623 -1.09 -3.90 -9.52
CA GLU A 623 -1.51 -2.93 -8.51
C GLU A 623 -1.69 -3.61 -7.13
N ASP A 624 -2.25 -4.82 -7.07
CA ASP A 624 -2.35 -5.59 -5.82
C ASP A 624 -0.99 -5.99 -5.23
N LEU A 625 0.02 -6.25 -6.08
CA LEU A 625 1.39 -6.47 -5.62
C LEU A 625 2.03 -5.19 -5.06
N LEU A 626 1.70 -4.02 -5.60
CA LEU A 626 2.12 -2.72 -5.07
C LEU A 626 1.42 -2.40 -3.74
N ARG A 627 0.10 -2.59 -3.66
CA ARG A 627 -0.71 -2.46 -2.44
C ARG A 627 -0.23 -3.41 -1.32
N ALA A 628 0.28 -4.60 -1.68
CA ALA A 628 0.89 -5.54 -0.74
C ALA A 628 2.26 -5.09 -0.19
N MET A 629 2.84 -4.02 -0.74
CA MET A 629 4.11 -3.42 -0.34
C MET A 629 3.96 -1.96 0.14
N ALA A 630 2.76 -1.52 0.50
CA ALA A 630 2.53 -0.19 1.02
C ALA A 630 3.36 0.09 2.30
N SER A 631 3.97 1.26 2.38
CA SER A 631 4.64 1.75 3.59
C SER A 631 3.60 2.42 4.49
N VAL A 632 3.36 1.86 5.68
CA VAL A 632 2.32 2.30 6.64
C VAL A 632 2.91 2.79 7.95
N ALA A 633 2.12 3.40 8.84
CA ALA A 633 2.60 3.80 10.17
C ALA A 633 3.05 2.57 11.00
N PRO A 634 3.97 2.73 11.98
CA PRO A 634 4.44 1.62 12.82
C PRO A 634 3.32 0.86 13.55
N GLN A 635 2.21 1.54 13.90
CA GLN A 635 1.03 0.94 14.51
C GLN A 635 0.29 -0.03 13.56
N ASP A 636 0.27 0.26 12.26
CA ASP A 636 -0.50 -0.47 11.25
C ASP A 636 0.23 -1.69 10.67
N GLN A 637 1.50 -1.89 11.02
CA GLN A 637 2.38 -2.92 10.43
C GLN A 637 1.80 -4.35 10.49
N HIS A 638 1.11 -4.69 11.58
CA HIS A 638 0.44 -5.99 11.71
C HIS A 638 -0.74 -6.14 10.74
N ALA A 639 -1.58 -5.10 10.61
CA ALA A 639 -2.71 -5.09 9.68
C ALA A 639 -2.22 -5.12 8.22
N ALA A 640 -1.18 -4.34 7.89
CA ALA A 640 -0.55 -4.33 6.58
C ALA A 640 0.07 -5.69 6.22
N GLY A 641 0.72 -6.37 7.17
CA GLY A 641 1.25 -7.72 6.95
C GLY A 641 0.16 -8.76 6.63
N HIS A 642 -1.00 -8.67 7.29
CA HIS A 642 -2.16 -9.52 6.99
C HIS A 642 -2.76 -9.19 5.62
N ALA A 643 -2.94 -7.90 5.30
CA ALA A 643 -3.41 -7.45 3.99
C ALA A 643 -2.47 -7.88 2.86
N ALA A 644 -1.15 -7.73 3.02
CA ALA A 644 -0.16 -8.17 2.04
C ALA A 644 -0.22 -9.69 1.77
N THR A 645 -0.41 -10.49 2.83
CA THR A 645 -0.58 -11.95 2.71
C THR A 645 -1.86 -12.30 1.95
N MET A 646 -2.97 -11.62 2.24
CA MET A 646 -4.23 -11.79 1.52
C MET A 646 -4.10 -11.40 0.03
N ARG A 647 -3.55 -10.22 -0.27
CA ARG A 647 -3.38 -9.73 -1.65
C ARG A 647 -2.48 -10.65 -2.48
N THR A 648 -1.30 -11.01 -1.97
CA THR A 648 -0.39 -11.90 -2.69
C THR A 648 -0.96 -13.31 -2.89
N SER A 649 -1.73 -13.83 -1.92
CA SER A 649 -2.42 -15.12 -2.05
C SER A 649 -3.52 -15.07 -3.13
N ALA A 650 -4.34 -14.02 -3.12
CA ALA A 650 -5.40 -13.81 -4.11
C ALA A 650 -4.82 -13.65 -5.53
N VAL A 651 -3.76 -12.85 -5.70
CA VAL A 651 -3.04 -12.72 -6.99
C VAL A 651 -2.49 -14.07 -7.44
N SER A 652 -1.87 -14.86 -6.56
CA SER A 652 -1.37 -16.19 -6.92
C SER A 652 -2.48 -17.16 -7.34
N ILE A 653 -3.66 -17.10 -6.71
CA ILE A 653 -4.84 -17.90 -7.09
C ILE A 653 -5.35 -17.48 -8.47
N THR A 654 -5.46 -16.18 -8.73
CA THR A 654 -5.95 -15.68 -10.02
C THR A 654 -4.96 -15.95 -11.15
N VAL A 655 -3.65 -15.84 -10.90
CA VAL A 655 -2.59 -16.23 -11.86
C VAL A 655 -2.66 -17.73 -12.19
N ALA A 656 -2.98 -18.59 -11.21
CA ALA A 656 -3.25 -20.00 -11.48
C ALA A 656 -4.54 -20.19 -12.30
N SER A 657 -5.63 -19.53 -11.93
CA SER A 657 -6.91 -19.55 -12.68
C SER A 657 -6.75 -19.11 -14.15
N ILE A 658 -5.92 -18.10 -14.43
CA ILE A 658 -5.58 -17.66 -15.80
C ILE A 658 -4.84 -18.77 -16.58
N ARG A 659 -3.97 -19.55 -15.92
CA ARG A 659 -3.26 -20.69 -16.53
C ARG A 659 -4.21 -21.86 -16.80
N ASP A 660 -5.13 -22.13 -15.88
CA ASP A 660 -6.08 -23.24 -15.96
C ASP A 660 -7.24 -22.94 -16.93
N GLY A 661 -7.58 -21.66 -17.12
CA GLY A 661 -8.52 -21.17 -18.14
C GLY A 661 -8.06 -21.36 -19.58
N VAL A 662 -6.83 -21.85 -19.82
CA VAL A 662 -6.32 -22.21 -21.15
C VAL A 662 -5.87 -23.67 -21.15
N GLY A 663 -6.56 -24.52 -21.91
CA GLY A 663 -6.34 -25.97 -21.83
C GLY A 663 -6.77 -26.74 -23.07
N ILE A 664 -6.47 -28.04 -23.07
CA ILE A 664 -6.83 -28.96 -24.16
C ILE A 664 -8.07 -29.75 -23.74
N LEU A 665 -9.13 -29.72 -24.56
CA LEU A 665 -10.32 -30.54 -24.32
C LEU A 665 -10.01 -32.01 -24.61
N ASP A 666 -10.16 -32.88 -23.60
CA ASP A 666 -9.98 -34.33 -23.75
C ASP A 666 -11.05 -34.92 -24.71
N PRO A 667 -10.64 -35.56 -25.83
CA PRO A 667 -11.58 -36.18 -26.78
C PRO A 667 -12.20 -37.50 -26.31
N GLY A 668 -11.97 -37.95 -25.07
CA GLY A 668 -12.57 -39.16 -24.50
C GLY A 668 -11.64 -40.39 -24.48
N GLY A 669 -10.33 -40.17 -24.35
CA GLY A 669 -9.36 -41.20 -23.92
C GLY A 669 -8.90 -42.27 -24.92
N ARG A 670 -9.53 -42.48 -26.08
CA ARG A 670 -9.04 -43.45 -27.11
C ARG A 670 -9.10 -42.92 -28.54
N PHE A 671 -7.96 -42.95 -29.23
CA PHE A 671 -7.82 -42.52 -30.63
C PHE A 671 -7.20 -43.64 -31.48
N THR A 672 -7.82 -44.03 -32.59
CA THR A 672 -7.29 -45.07 -33.48
C THR A 672 -6.75 -44.42 -34.75
N LEU A 673 -5.45 -44.60 -35.03
CA LEU A 673 -4.84 -44.11 -36.27
C LEU A 673 -5.27 -45.01 -37.44
N ALA A 674 -6.01 -44.43 -38.38
CA ALA A 674 -6.46 -45.12 -39.59
C ALA A 674 -5.32 -45.46 -40.56
N SER A 675 -4.15 -44.85 -40.40
CA SER A 675 -2.96 -45.07 -41.25
C SER A 675 -1.66 -44.73 -40.49
N GLU A 676 -0.51 -45.07 -41.06
CA GLU A 676 0.82 -44.66 -40.54
C GLU A 676 1.00 -43.14 -40.37
N ARG A 677 0.13 -42.29 -40.97
CA ARG A 677 0.30 -40.82 -41.03
C ARG A 677 -0.99 -40.05 -40.69
N SER A 678 -1.87 -40.63 -39.87
CA SER A 678 -3.10 -39.95 -39.46
C SER A 678 -2.81 -38.80 -38.47
N PRO A 679 -3.37 -37.59 -38.67
CA PRO A 679 -3.21 -36.50 -37.71
C PRO A 679 -4.03 -36.76 -36.43
N LEU A 680 -3.54 -36.27 -35.29
CA LEU A 680 -4.35 -36.16 -34.08
C LEU A 680 -5.17 -34.87 -34.13
N LEU A 681 -6.46 -34.98 -33.87
CA LEU A 681 -7.36 -33.83 -33.76
C LEU A 681 -7.44 -33.41 -32.29
N LEU A 682 -6.96 -32.21 -31.99
CA LEU A 682 -7.04 -31.60 -30.66
C LEU A 682 -7.92 -30.34 -30.74
N VAL A 683 -8.58 -29.99 -29.64
CA VAL A 683 -9.26 -28.70 -29.50
C VAL A 683 -8.67 -28.01 -28.28
N ILE A 684 -8.08 -26.84 -28.49
CA ILE A 684 -7.64 -25.96 -27.41
C ILE A 684 -8.79 -24.99 -27.11
N ARG A 685 -9.01 -24.72 -25.83
CA ARG A 685 -9.95 -23.72 -25.30
C ARG A 685 -9.17 -22.63 -24.58
N SER A 686 -9.66 -21.38 -24.68
CA SER A 686 -9.23 -20.24 -23.88
C SER A 686 -10.46 -19.51 -23.37
N ASP A 687 -10.60 -19.45 -22.04
CA ASP A 687 -11.62 -18.67 -21.33
C ASP A 687 -11.13 -17.24 -21.01
N LEU A 688 -9.99 -16.83 -21.56
CA LEU A 688 -9.42 -15.50 -21.38
C LEU A 688 -10.04 -14.48 -22.35
N PRO A 689 -10.31 -13.24 -21.92
CA PRO A 689 -10.86 -12.17 -22.78
C PRO A 689 -9.82 -11.59 -23.75
N VAL A 690 -8.57 -12.05 -23.70
CA VAL A 690 -7.46 -11.65 -24.57
C VAL A 690 -6.91 -12.86 -25.34
N ALA A 691 -6.38 -12.64 -26.55
CA ALA A 691 -5.74 -13.70 -27.31
C ALA A 691 -4.41 -14.12 -26.68
N MET A 692 -4.07 -15.41 -26.75
CA MET A 692 -2.82 -15.96 -26.21
C MET A 692 -2.08 -16.85 -27.23
N ARG A 693 -0.76 -16.75 -27.22
CA ARG A 693 0.19 -17.53 -28.02
C ARG A 693 0.69 -18.73 -27.20
N VAL A 694 0.50 -19.92 -27.74
CA VAL A 694 0.81 -21.20 -27.07
C VAL A 694 1.62 -22.13 -27.97
N ARG A 695 2.24 -23.16 -27.38
CA ARG A 695 2.87 -24.32 -28.03
C ARG A 695 2.35 -25.60 -27.40
N LEU A 696 2.25 -26.67 -28.19
CA LEU A 696 2.01 -28.00 -27.64
C LEU A 696 3.32 -28.58 -27.07
N ASN A 697 3.26 -29.10 -25.84
CA ASN A 697 4.36 -29.82 -25.20
C ASN A 697 4.01 -31.31 -25.15
N ILE A 698 4.58 -32.09 -26.05
CA ILE A 698 4.16 -33.48 -26.30
C ILE A 698 5.26 -34.45 -25.88
N ALA A 699 4.99 -35.29 -24.88
CA ALA A 699 5.87 -36.39 -24.50
C ALA A 699 5.66 -37.55 -25.48
N VAL A 700 6.52 -37.62 -26.51
CA VAL A 700 6.40 -38.61 -27.59
C VAL A 700 6.90 -39.99 -27.15
N PRO A 701 6.08 -41.06 -27.22
CA PRO A 701 6.50 -42.42 -26.87
C PRO A 701 7.32 -43.08 -28.00
N ASP A 702 8.17 -44.04 -27.64
CA ASP A 702 9.02 -44.78 -28.59
C ASP A 702 8.26 -45.32 -29.81
N GLY A 703 8.78 -45.09 -31.01
CA GLY A 703 8.17 -45.57 -32.26
C GLY A 703 6.96 -44.77 -32.72
N MET A 704 6.72 -43.60 -32.13
CA MET A 704 5.92 -42.52 -32.70
C MET A 704 6.82 -41.31 -32.98
N THR A 705 6.46 -40.51 -33.97
CA THR A 705 6.99 -39.16 -34.22
C THR A 705 5.83 -38.19 -34.36
N VAL A 706 5.98 -36.99 -33.82
CA VAL A 706 4.93 -35.95 -33.79
C VAL A 706 5.55 -34.66 -34.33
N GLY A 707 4.84 -33.98 -35.23
CA GLY A 707 5.30 -32.72 -35.83
C GLY A 707 5.13 -31.54 -34.87
N ASP A 708 6.14 -30.67 -34.78
CA ASP A 708 6.01 -29.38 -34.12
C ASP A 708 5.17 -28.44 -35.01
N LEU A 709 4.14 -27.83 -34.42
CA LEU A 709 3.25 -26.88 -35.07
C LEU A 709 3.70 -25.41 -34.92
N GLY A 710 4.78 -25.17 -34.17
CA GLY A 710 5.22 -23.82 -33.83
C GLY A 710 4.30 -23.14 -32.82
N VAL A 711 4.32 -21.81 -32.81
CA VAL A 711 3.47 -20.99 -31.94
C VAL A 711 2.09 -20.82 -32.56
N ILE A 712 1.05 -21.05 -31.78
CA ILE A 712 -0.36 -21.01 -32.19
C ILE A 712 -1.06 -19.92 -31.39
N GLU A 713 -1.76 -19.00 -32.06
CA GLU A 713 -2.64 -18.01 -31.40
C GLU A 713 -4.03 -18.64 -31.12
N ILE A 714 -4.51 -18.55 -29.88
CA ILE A 714 -5.88 -18.88 -29.51
C ILE A 714 -6.68 -17.57 -29.48
N PRO A 715 -7.87 -17.50 -30.10
CA PRO A 715 -8.75 -16.34 -29.95
C PRO A 715 -9.23 -16.18 -28.50
N PRO A 716 -9.61 -14.96 -28.08
CA PRO A 716 -10.26 -14.74 -26.78
C PRO A 716 -11.60 -15.49 -26.69
N ASN A 717 -11.98 -15.91 -25.48
CA ASN A 717 -13.26 -16.54 -25.15
C ASN A 717 -13.73 -17.58 -26.19
N GLY A 718 -12.84 -18.51 -26.55
CA GLY A 718 -12.98 -19.29 -27.77
C GLY A 718 -12.25 -20.63 -27.78
N THR A 719 -12.48 -21.37 -28.87
CA THR A 719 -11.81 -22.66 -29.13
C THR A 719 -11.11 -22.65 -30.48
N ARG A 720 -10.03 -23.42 -30.60
CA ARG A 720 -9.29 -23.62 -31.85
C ARG A 720 -9.01 -25.10 -32.04
N GLN A 721 -9.59 -25.67 -33.10
CA GLN A 721 -9.27 -27.03 -33.54
C GLN A 721 -7.91 -27.04 -34.25
N ILE A 722 -7.09 -28.03 -33.91
CA ILE A 722 -5.72 -28.19 -34.38
C ILE A 722 -5.51 -29.62 -34.87
N GLN A 723 -4.79 -29.76 -35.98
CA GLN A 723 -4.42 -31.05 -36.55
C GLN A 723 -2.92 -31.25 -36.35
N VAL A 724 -2.53 -32.14 -35.44
CA VAL A 724 -1.12 -32.45 -35.15
C VAL A 724 -0.67 -33.58 -36.09
N PRO A 725 0.31 -33.36 -36.98
CA PRO A 725 0.83 -34.44 -37.82
C PRO A 725 1.51 -35.49 -36.94
N THR A 726 1.11 -36.76 -37.07
CA THR A 726 1.81 -37.86 -36.41
C THR A 726 2.22 -38.94 -37.40
N ARG A 727 3.24 -39.69 -37.02
CA ARG A 727 3.64 -40.92 -37.70
C ARG A 727 3.95 -42.00 -36.68
N ALA A 728 3.36 -43.18 -36.86
CA ALA A 728 3.60 -44.35 -36.01
C ALA A 728 4.28 -45.46 -36.81
N ASP A 729 5.44 -45.94 -36.34
CA ASP A 729 6.26 -46.93 -37.03
C ASP A 729 6.06 -48.38 -36.50
N ARG A 730 5.14 -48.58 -35.53
CA ARG A 730 4.79 -49.89 -34.96
C ARG A 730 3.29 -49.99 -34.65
N SER A 731 2.67 -51.14 -34.94
CA SER A 731 1.33 -51.47 -34.45
C SER A 731 1.35 -51.84 -32.96
N ARG A 732 1.04 -50.87 -32.10
CA ARG A 732 0.74 -51.08 -30.68
C ARG A 732 -0.14 -49.95 -30.15
N SER A 733 -0.73 -50.15 -28.98
CA SER A 733 -1.29 -49.06 -28.19
C SER A 733 -0.14 -48.30 -27.51
N MET A 734 -0.18 -46.97 -27.54
CA MET A 734 0.80 -46.08 -26.92
C MET A 734 0.04 -44.95 -26.23
N THR A 735 0.45 -44.58 -25.01
CA THR A 735 -0.07 -43.38 -24.35
C THR A 735 0.79 -42.19 -24.75
N VAL A 736 0.16 -41.11 -25.22
CA VAL A 736 0.81 -39.84 -25.53
C VAL A 736 0.33 -38.83 -24.51
N ALA A 737 1.24 -38.27 -23.71
CA ALA A 737 0.92 -37.16 -22.83
C ALA A 737 1.10 -35.84 -23.60
N ILE A 738 0.04 -35.03 -23.63
CA ILE A 738 -0.05 -33.79 -24.40
C ILE A 738 -0.38 -32.67 -23.40
N GLY A 739 0.63 -31.88 -23.05
CA GLY A 739 0.46 -30.63 -22.31
C GLY A 739 0.39 -29.42 -23.23
N LEU A 740 -0.08 -28.30 -22.68
CA LEU A 740 0.00 -27.00 -23.33
C LEU A 740 1.02 -26.14 -22.58
N VAL A 741 1.76 -25.31 -23.31
CA VAL A 741 2.63 -24.29 -22.74
C VAL A 741 2.42 -22.95 -23.46
N THR A 742 2.72 -21.85 -22.78
CA THR A 742 2.83 -20.53 -23.38
C THR A 742 3.96 -20.44 -24.41
N ALA A 743 4.07 -19.32 -25.14
CA ALA A 743 5.16 -19.09 -26.09
C ALA A 743 6.56 -19.09 -25.45
N ASN A 744 6.66 -18.72 -24.17
CA ASN A 744 7.89 -18.77 -23.35
C ASN A 744 8.05 -20.05 -22.49
N GLY A 745 7.13 -21.02 -22.59
CA GLY A 745 7.30 -22.37 -22.01
C GLY A 745 6.66 -22.62 -20.65
N VAL A 746 5.87 -21.68 -20.12
CA VAL A 746 5.08 -21.86 -18.88
C VAL A 746 3.93 -22.83 -19.14
N PRO A 747 3.72 -23.87 -18.31
CA PRO A 747 2.58 -24.78 -18.43
C PRO A 747 1.22 -24.09 -18.35
N LEU A 748 0.26 -24.58 -19.14
CA LEU A 748 -1.14 -24.13 -19.19
C LEU A 748 -2.07 -25.34 -19.07
N GLY A 749 -2.99 -25.28 -18.10
CA GLY A 749 -3.94 -26.34 -17.75
C GLY A 749 -3.32 -27.71 -17.46
N ASP A 750 -4.19 -28.70 -17.27
CA ASP A 750 -3.79 -30.09 -17.07
C ASP A 750 -3.36 -30.78 -18.38
N PRO A 751 -2.28 -31.58 -18.38
CA PRO A 751 -1.89 -32.38 -19.54
C PRO A 751 -2.81 -33.59 -19.73
N ILE A 752 -3.31 -33.78 -20.96
CA ILE A 752 -4.17 -34.93 -21.31
C ILE A 752 -3.35 -36.17 -21.68
N ASN A 753 -3.86 -37.35 -21.36
CA ASN A 753 -3.23 -38.65 -21.67
C ASN A 753 -4.05 -39.41 -22.73
N LEU A 754 -3.63 -39.33 -23.98
CA LEU A 754 -4.34 -39.95 -25.09
C LEU A 754 -3.83 -41.38 -25.36
N SER A 755 -4.70 -42.39 -25.24
CA SER A 755 -4.37 -43.76 -25.69
C SER A 755 -4.53 -43.86 -27.20
N VAL A 756 -3.40 -43.86 -27.92
CA VAL A 756 -3.35 -43.94 -29.38
C VAL A 756 -3.10 -45.38 -29.81
N HIS A 757 -4.01 -45.97 -30.58
CA HIS A 757 -3.85 -47.29 -31.19
C HIS A 757 -3.39 -47.15 -32.64
N SER A 758 -2.23 -47.74 -32.97
CA SER A 758 -1.69 -47.74 -34.33
C SER A 758 -1.97 -49.05 -35.06
N ASN A 759 -2.50 -48.97 -36.28
CA ASN A 759 -2.65 -50.09 -37.21
C ASN A 759 -1.55 -50.12 -38.29
N ALA A 760 -0.35 -49.63 -37.97
CA ALA A 760 0.81 -49.60 -38.88
C ALA A 760 1.36 -51.02 -39.21
N TYR A 761 0.73 -51.69 -40.19
CA TYR A 761 1.24 -52.93 -40.80
C TYR A 761 2.63 -52.74 -41.38
N GLY A 762 3.65 -53.04 -40.58
CA GLY A 762 5.03 -52.75 -40.91
C GLY A 762 5.56 -53.46 -42.15
N LYS A 763 6.77 -53.06 -42.55
CA LYS A 763 7.54 -53.59 -43.70
C LYS A 763 7.47 -55.13 -43.90
N PRO A 764 7.41 -56.02 -42.88
CA PRO A 764 7.30 -57.45 -43.11
C PRO A 764 6.12 -57.87 -43.98
N LEU A 765 4.92 -57.26 -43.84
CA LEU A 765 3.78 -57.65 -44.66
C LEU A 765 4.02 -57.29 -46.14
N PHE A 766 4.54 -56.09 -46.41
CA PHE A 766 4.91 -55.63 -47.75
C PHE A 766 6.02 -56.50 -48.37
N ILE A 767 7.04 -56.88 -47.58
CA ILE A 767 8.10 -57.80 -48.01
C ILE A 767 7.52 -59.18 -48.30
N ILE A 768 6.61 -59.71 -47.47
CA ILE A 768 5.94 -60.99 -47.72
C ILE A 768 5.10 -60.93 -49.02
N THR A 769 4.37 -59.84 -49.27
CA THR A 769 3.61 -59.66 -50.52
C THR A 769 4.52 -59.56 -51.74
N ILE A 770 5.67 -58.86 -51.64
CA ILE A 770 6.67 -58.83 -52.72
C ILE A 770 7.29 -60.21 -52.92
N CYS A 771 7.71 -60.90 -51.86
CA CYS A 771 8.27 -62.25 -51.95
C CYS A 771 7.25 -63.24 -52.54
N ALA A 772 5.99 -63.19 -52.13
CA ALA A 772 4.91 -63.99 -52.69
C ALA A 772 4.67 -63.65 -54.18
N GLY A 773 4.68 -62.37 -54.56
CA GLY A 773 4.56 -61.91 -55.95
C GLY A 773 5.73 -62.35 -56.83
N VAL A 774 6.96 -62.22 -56.33
CA VAL A 774 8.19 -62.71 -57.00
C VAL A 774 8.15 -64.23 -57.12
N LEU A 775 7.74 -64.95 -56.07
CA LEU A 775 7.53 -66.40 -56.11
C LEU A 775 6.47 -66.78 -57.15
N LEU A 776 5.36 -66.03 -57.25
CA LEU A 776 4.32 -66.24 -58.25
C LEU A 776 4.83 -66.01 -59.68
N VAL A 777 5.62 -64.94 -59.91
CA VAL A 777 6.27 -64.68 -61.19
C VAL A 777 7.30 -65.77 -61.52
N PHE A 778 8.04 -66.26 -60.53
CA PHE A 778 9.01 -67.34 -60.72
C PHE A 778 8.33 -68.69 -61.01
N LEU A 779 7.22 -69.00 -60.33
CA LEU A 779 6.40 -70.19 -60.58
C LEU A 779 5.67 -70.12 -61.92
N ALA A 780 5.12 -68.95 -62.30
CA ALA A 780 4.52 -68.73 -63.61
C ALA A 780 5.58 -68.81 -64.73
N GLY A 781 6.77 -68.24 -64.52
CA GLY A 781 7.91 -68.36 -65.43
C GLY A 781 8.39 -69.81 -65.58
N ARG A 782 8.53 -70.55 -64.48
CA ARG A 782 8.82 -72.00 -64.47
C ARG A 782 7.76 -72.80 -65.23
N ARG A 783 6.47 -72.50 -65.01
CA ARG A 783 5.34 -73.16 -65.72
C ARG A 783 5.38 -72.88 -67.22
N LEU A 784 5.73 -71.65 -67.62
CA LEU A 784 5.89 -71.29 -69.03
C LEU A 784 7.14 -71.95 -69.65
N TRP A 785 8.23 -72.10 -68.89
CA TRP A 785 9.47 -72.76 -69.31
C TRP A 785 9.29 -74.25 -69.59
N HIS A 786 8.60 -74.98 -68.70
CA HIS A 786 8.23 -76.38 -68.95
C HIS A 786 7.31 -76.52 -70.17
N ARG A 787 6.35 -75.59 -70.36
CA ARG A 787 5.48 -75.56 -71.54
C ARG A 787 6.23 -75.34 -72.86
N PHE A 788 7.34 -74.62 -72.86
CA PHE A 788 8.20 -74.45 -74.05
C PHE A 788 9.18 -75.62 -74.29
N ARG A 789 9.32 -76.56 -73.34
CA ARG A 789 10.12 -77.80 -73.51
C ARG A 789 9.30 -79.02 -73.92
N GLY A 790 8.07 -79.14 -73.43
CA GLY A 790 7.25 -80.34 -73.62
C GLY A 790 7.43 -81.40 -72.53
N GLU A 791 7.76 -81.01 -71.30
CA GLU A 791 7.73 -81.90 -70.13
C GLU A 791 6.46 -81.60 -69.28
N PRO A 792 5.64 -82.61 -68.93
CA PRO A 792 4.49 -82.43 -68.03
C PRO A 792 4.91 -82.09 -66.60
N ASP A 793 4.07 -81.32 -65.89
CA ASP A 793 4.26 -81.00 -64.46
C ASP A 793 3.71 -82.16 -63.61
N PRO A 794 4.46 -82.71 -62.62
CA PRO A 794 3.97 -83.79 -61.75
C PRO A 794 2.68 -83.46 -60.98
N ALA A 795 2.32 -82.18 -60.84
CA ALA A 795 1.10 -81.75 -60.15
C ALA A 795 -0.23 -82.18 -60.83
N ASP A 796 -0.18 -82.63 -62.10
CA ASP A 796 -1.38 -83.04 -62.86
C ASP A 796 -1.64 -84.57 -62.85
N LEU A 797 -0.83 -85.38 -62.15
CA LEU A 797 -0.89 -86.86 -62.23
C LEU A 797 -1.85 -87.56 -61.25
N ASP A 798 -2.11 -86.98 -60.07
CA ASP A 798 -2.91 -87.61 -59.00
C ASP A 798 -4.23 -86.87 -58.74
N ARG A 799 -5.17 -86.95 -59.69
CA ARG A 799 -6.59 -86.67 -59.44
C ARG A 799 -7.42 -87.94 -59.68
N PRO A 800 -7.91 -88.62 -58.64
CA PRO A 800 -8.83 -89.74 -58.79
C PRO A 800 -10.08 -89.32 -59.58
N GLU A 801 -10.63 -90.23 -60.39
CA GLU A 801 -11.95 -89.98 -60.98
C GLU A 801 -13.01 -89.85 -59.88
N PRO A 802 -13.92 -88.86 -59.95
CA PRO A 802 -15.03 -88.74 -59.03
C PRO A 802 -16.03 -89.90 -59.24
N ASP A 803 -16.48 -90.50 -58.14
CA ASP A 803 -17.48 -91.57 -58.16
C ASP A 803 -18.87 -91.05 -58.59
N GLU A 804 -19.83 -91.97 -58.79
CA GLU A 804 -21.18 -91.61 -59.23
C GLU A 804 -21.92 -90.67 -58.27
N ARG A 805 -21.53 -90.60 -56.99
CA ARG A 805 -22.15 -89.77 -55.96
C ARG A 805 -21.79 -88.30 -56.13
N ASP A 806 -20.54 -87.99 -56.50
CA ASP A 806 -20.10 -86.63 -56.82
C ASP A 806 -20.70 -86.13 -58.14
N ARG A 807 -20.90 -87.02 -59.12
CA ARG A 807 -21.58 -86.68 -60.38
C ARG A 807 -23.07 -86.33 -60.16
N LEU A 808 -23.73 -86.95 -59.19
CA LEU A 808 -25.13 -86.68 -58.85
C LEU A 808 -25.37 -85.34 -58.13
N MET A 809 -24.37 -84.77 -57.44
CA MET A 809 -24.53 -83.45 -56.82
C MET A 809 -24.38 -82.27 -57.81
N ALA A 810 -23.85 -82.52 -59.01
CA ALA A 810 -23.35 -81.46 -59.90
C ALA A 810 -24.44 -80.71 -60.70
N ASP A 811 -25.41 -81.40 -61.31
CA ASP A 811 -26.36 -80.78 -62.27
C ASP A 811 -27.76 -80.48 -61.68
N SER A 812 -27.81 -80.07 -60.40
CA SER A 812 -29.03 -79.61 -59.75
C SER A 812 -29.41 -78.18 -60.19
N ARG A 813 -29.64 -77.98 -61.50
CA ARG A 813 -30.10 -76.70 -62.09
C ARG A 813 -31.50 -76.72 -62.69
N ALA A 814 -32.23 -77.82 -62.55
CA ALA A 814 -33.62 -77.92 -62.97
C ALA A 814 -34.50 -78.42 -61.81
N LEU A 815 -34.99 -77.50 -60.98
CA LEU A 815 -36.30 -77.59 -60.28
C LEU A 815 -36.66 -76.22 -59.64
N HIS A 816 -37.75 -75.64 -60.14
CA HIS A 816 -38.61 -74.62 -59.53
C HIS A 816 -38.18 -73.13 -59.50
N SER A 817 -38.76 -72.38 -60.45
CA SER A 817 -39.30 -71.02 -60.21
C SER A 817 -40.80 -71.14 -59.78
N PRO A 818 -41.53 -70.05 -59.48
CA PRO A 818 -41.94 -69.69 -58.12
C PRO A 818 -43.48 -69.75 -57.89
N PRO A 819 -43.96 -69.34 -56.70
CA PRO A 819 -45.30 -68.72 -56.61
C PRO A 819 -45.31 -67.38 -55.83
N GLU A 820 -46.51 -66.80 -55.71
CA GLU A 820 -46.77 -65.36 -55.56
C GLU A 820 -47.02 -64.84 -54.12
N ARG A 821 -46.96 -63.49 -54.03
CA ARG A 821 -47.62 -62.55 -53.10
C ARG A 821 -48.56 -63.08 -51.99
N SER A 822 -48.25 -62.68 -50.76
CA SER A 822 -49.06 -61.86 -49.82
C SER A 822 -48.27 -61.75 -48.50
N GLY A 823 -48.31 -60.71 -47.66
CA GLY A 823 -49.15 -59.52 -47.60
C GLY A 823 -49.86 -59.42 -46.24
N HIS A 824 -49.22 -58.89 -45.19
CA HIS A 824 -49.89 -58.13 -44.09
C HIS A 824 -48.91 -57.42 -43.14
N HIS A 825 -49.27 -56.22 -42.72
CA HIS A 825 -48.79 -55.51 -41.51
C HIS A 825 -49.84 -55.78 -40.41
N PRO A 826 -49.56 -55.69 -39.08
CA PRO A 826 -49.73 -54.38 -38.46
C PRO A 826 -48.94 -54.07 -37.16
N ASP A 827 -48.77 -52.77 -36.93
CA ASP A 827 -48.85 -51.97 -35.68
C ASP A 827 -48.09 -52.27 -34.36
N GLY A 828 -47.74 -51.13 -33.72
CA GLY A 828 -47.58 -50.95 -32.28
C GLY A 828 -46.12 -50.85 -31.79
N GLY A 829 -45.63 -49.77 -31.16
CA GLY A 829 -46.23 -48.49 -30.78
C GLY A 829 -45.93 -48.12 -29.32
N HIS A 830 -45.32 -46.94 -29.08
CA HIS A 830 -45.02 -46.30 -27.78
C HIS A 830 -44.02 -47.04 -26.85
N ARG A 831 -42.93 -46.42 -26.42
CA ARG A 831 -42.83 -45.10 -25.76
C ARG A 831 -41.60 -44.30 -26.17
#